data_AF-K7UYF4-F1
#
_entry.id   AF-K7UYF4-F1
#
_cell.length_a   1.000
_cell.length_b   1.000
_cell.length_c   1.000
_cell.angle_alpha   90.00
_cell.angle_beta   90.00
_cell.angle_gamma   90.00
#
_symmetry.space_group_name_H-M   'P 1'
#
loop_
_entity.id
_entity.type
_entity.pdbx_description
1 polymer ?
#
loop_
_entity_poly.entity_id
_entity_poly.type
_entity_poly.pdbx_seq_one_letter_code
_entity_poly.pdbx_strand_id
1 'polypeptide(L)'
;MDAAGDAMERGDRAPLLPVSQGPKVRDDDSLQVPLLKDKKRAGSKAPAVVLGEQLSIAPSMFSFSFRSPGNGMHVCDVQPQELKCNVLLERAQLPLRLRRAGFECLESTAFNGISTNLVVYLETVLHGSNLASASDVTTWFGTSFLTPVFGAIIADTFLGNYNTILVSLAVYLLVRSTSSIHPRPHPSTPRHALRIWANGLVLRTYAVRLPACHLQGMMFVTFSAFLPTAAALGGATSVFGAKTVAFLGLYLVAIGRGGVQSSLAPFGADQFDDANPADRDSKASFFSWFYLCVDFGMIVSGLVIVWVQDNVSWGLGFGISTACLALAFAAFVLATPMYKRRMPTGTPLKSLSQVVVAACRKIALKAPADAGMLFEVSDKVDAAQPKIAHTDEFSFLDKAAIVSESDMEEMSSEEACSSSWKLCTVTQVEELKILMRLLPIWVTSVIVSSAYAQMTTTFIQQGSAMDMSILSVPVAAASMGSFEVVFLLTWVLLYSKVIVPVLRGFSSGGDGEPSQLQRMGAGRLLMALSMAASALAEMKRLDSAARGEEITIAWQLPQYFFMAGAEVFCYIAQLEFFYAEAPDTMKSTCTSLSLLTIALGSYMSSFIYAIVAAFTATPDSPGWISDNLNQGHLDYFFWTMAAMCTLNFVVYSGFAKNYKLKTVLS
;
A
#
# COMPACT_ATOMS: atom_id res chain seq x y z
N MET A 1 -47.13 -11.66 66.99
CA MET A 1 -46.07 -12.69 66.91
C MET A 1 -44.74 -11.95 66.98
N ASP A 2 -44.56 -11.12 68.01
CA ASP A 2 -44.22 -11.50 69.40
C ASP A 2 -42.74 -11.88 69.46
N ALA A 3 -41.89 -11.35 70.33
CA ALA A 3 -41.98 -10.29 71.32
C ALA A 3 -40.55 -10.10 71.86
N ALA A 4 -40.27 -8.92 72.41
CA ALA A 4 -39.37 -8.63 73.55
C ALA A 4 -37.86 -9.01 73.47
N GLY A 5 -36.93 -8.31 74.11
CA GLY A 5 -36.98 -7.14 75.01
C GLY A 5 -35.59 -6.51 75.09
N ASP A 6 -35.53 -5.20 75.36
CA ASP A 6 -35.14 -4.62 76.68
C ASP A 6 -33.60 -4.55 76.85
N ALA A 7 -32.94 -3.45 77.26
CA ALA A 7 -33.37 -2.20 77.87
C ALA A 7 -32.20 -1.17 77.83
N MET A 8 -32.52 0.14 77.94
CA MET A 8 -31.97 1.10 78.94
C MET A 8 -30.45 1.45 78.87
N GLU A 9 -29.93 2.69 78.90
CA GLU A 9 -30.43 4.04 79.20
C GLU A 9 -29.34 5.10 78.86
N ARG A 10 -29.80 6.31 78.53
CA ARG A 10 -29.26 7.67 78.83
C ARG A 10 -27.74 7.92 79.01
N GLY A 11 -27.27 9.00 78.36
CA GLY A 11 -26.46 10.00 79.07
C GLY A 11 -25.36 10.73 78.28
N ASP A 12 -25.72 11.90 77.73
CA ASP A 12 -24.95 13.16 77.70
C ASP A 12 -23.51 13.30 77.16
N ARG A 13 -23.40 14.29 76.25
CA ARG A 13 -22.33 15.29 76.06
C ARG A 13 -20.92 14.86 75.60
N ALA A 14 -20.63 15.22 74.34
CA ALA A 14 -19.30 15.57 73.82
C ALA A 14 -18.63 16.68 74.67
N PRO A 15 -17.29 16.90 74.68
CA PRO A 15 -16.49 17.21 73.47
C PRO A 15 -14.96 16.88 73.49
N LEU A 16 -14.28 17.26 72.40
CA LEU A 16 -12.84 17.56 72.22
C LEU A 16 -11.87 16.45 71.72
N LEU A 17 -11.23 16.77 70.57
CA LEU A 17 -10.08 16.10 69.91
C LEU A 17 -8.79 16.23 70.75
N PRO A 18 -7.78 15.32 70.58
CA PRO A 18 -6.67 15.62 69.66
C PRO A 18 -5.94 14.42 68.98
N VAL A 19 -5.49 14.67 67.74
CA VAL A 19 -4.22 14.31 67.06
C VAL A 19 -3.35 13.13 67.57
N SER A 20 -3.02 12.20 66.64
CA SER A 20 -1.66 11.75 66.21
C SER A 20 -1.43 10.22 66.09
N GLN A 21 -0.77 9.86 64.98
CA GLN A 21 0.06 8.68 64.66
C GLN A 21 -0.61 7.40 64.11
N GLY A 22 -0.31 7.11 62.83
CA GLY A 22 -0.37 5.76 62.23
C GLY A 22 0.76 4.84 62.75
N PRO A 23 1.04 3.63 62.19
CA PRO A 23 0.90 3.24 60.78
C PRO A 23 0.45 1.77 60.50
N LYS A 24 0.48 1.37 59.21
CA LYS A 24 0.45 0.02 58.57
C LYS A 24 -0.94 -0.57 58.21
N VAL A 25 -1.34 -0.63 56.93
CA VAL A 25 -0.98 -1.56 55.82
C VAL A 25 -1.66 -2.95 55.93
N ARG A 26 -2.76 -3.17 55.18
CA ARG A 26 -2.92 -4.17 54.09
C ARG A 26 -4.38 -4.35 53.59
N ASP A 27 -4.48 -4.31 52.27
CA ASP A 27 -5.23 -5.11 51.28
C ASP A 27 -6.77 -5.21 51.25
N ASP A 28 -7.27 -4.83 50.07
CA ASP A 28 -8.43 -5.28 49.28
C ASP A 28 -9.82 -5.39 49.94
N ASP A 29 -10.80 -4.62 49.45
CA ASP A 29 -11.52 -5.01 48.22
C ASP A 29 -12.59 -3.97 47.82
N SER A 30 -12.86 -3.90 46.52
CA SER A 30 -14.08 -3.41 45.87
C SER A 30 -14.44 -1.89 45.94
N LEU A 31 -14.11 -1.17 44.86
CA LEU A 31 -15.00 -0.11 44.37
C LEU A 31 -15.14 -0.21 42.85
N GLN A 32 -16.34 -0.61 42.43
CA GLN A 32 -16.80 -0.60 41.04
C GLN A 32 -16.70 0.82 40.46
N VAL A 33 -16.06 0.95 39.30
CA VAL A 33 -16.06 2.20 38.50
C VAL A 33 -16.97 1.99 37.28
N PRO A 34 -17.87 2.93 36.94
CA PRO A 34 -18.90 2.72 35.93
C PRO A 34 -18.32 2.70 34.50
N LEU A 35 -18.86 1.79 33.68
CA LEU A 35 -18.66 1.72 32.22
C LEU A 35 -18.96 3.07 31.55
N LEU A 36 -17.90 3.75 31.11
CA LEU A 36 -17.98 4.92 30.24
C LEU A 36 -18.40 4.47 28.84
N LYS A 37 -19.63 4.86 28.45
CA LYS A 37 -20.14 4.80 27.08
C LYS A 37 -19.18 5.51 26.13
N ASP A 38 -18.73 4.81 25.09
CA ASP A 38 -17.88 5.32 24.03
C ASP A 38 -18.48 6.58 23.38
N LYS A 39 -17.85 7.71 23.67
CA LYS A 39 -18.11 8.99 23.03
C LYS A 39 -17.33 8.99 21.71
N LYS A 40 -18.04 9.12 20.58
CA LYS A 40 -17.49 9.21 19.21
C LYS A 40 -16.23 10.11 19.18
N ARG A 41 -15.06 9.48 19.01
CA ARG A 41 -13.76 10.16 18.85
C ARG A 41 -13.70 10.89 17.49
N ALA A 42 -13.56 12.20 17.56
CA ALA A 42 -13.16 13.09 16.47
C ALA A 42 -11.64 13.31 16.55
N GLY A 43 -10.87 12.45 15.87
CA GLY A 43 -9.46 12.64 15.57
C GLY A 43 -9.28 12.32 14.09
N SER A 44 -8.41 13.05 13.38
CA SER A 44 -8.27 13.00 11.91
C SER A 44 -8.19 11.57 11.34
N LYS A 45 -9.32 11.09 10.80
CA LYS A 45 -9.49 9.71 10.27
C LYS A 45 -9.18 9.60 8.77
N ALA A 46 -8.67 10.65 8.14
CA ALA A 46 -8.79 10.80 6.69
C ALA A 46 -7.91 9.90 5.79
N PRO A 47 -6.82 9.25 6.23
CA PRO A 47 -6.09 8.32 5.36
C PRO A 47 -6.28 6.82 5.69
N ALA A 48 -6.70 6.47 6.91
CA ALA A 48 -6.96 5.06 7.30
C ALA A 48 -8.37 4.59 6.89
N VAL A 49 -9.31 5.54 6.79
CA VAL A 49 -10.68 5.29 6.33
C VAL A 49 -10.69 4.83 4.87
N VAL A 50 -9.68 5.21 4.08
CA VAL A 50 -9.69 5.18 2.61
C VAL A 50 -9.42 3.79 1.99
N LEU A 51 -8.69 2.88 2.66
CA LEU A 51 -8.55 1.49 2.20
C LEU A 51 -9.46 0.49 2.93
N GLY A 52 -9.82 0.76 4.20
CA GLY A 52 -10.94 0.06 4.84
C GLY A 52 -12.32 0.47 4.29
N GLU A 53 -12.37 1.58 3.55
CA GLU A 53 -13.54 2.05 2.82
C GLU A 53 -13.90 1.16 1.63
N GLN A 54 -12.98 0.35 1.08
CA GLN A 54 -13.34 -0.67 0.09
C GLN A 54 -14.48 -1.56 0.62
N LEU A 55 -14.42 -1.97 1.89
CA LEU A 55 -15.47 -2.72 2.58
C LEU A 55 -16.70 -1.88 3.00
N SER A 56 -16.50 -0.60 3.37
CA SER A 56 -17.58 0.27 3.86
C SER A 56 -18.37 1.00 2.77
N ILE A 57 -17.84 1.11 1.54
CA ILE A 57 -18.45 1.83 0.41
C ILE A 57 -19.45 0.95 -0.36
N ALA A 58 -19.29 -0.38 -0.34
CA ALA A 58 -20.14 -1.27 -1.11
C ALA A 58 -21.65 -1.18 -0.76
N PRO A 59 -22.06 -0.96 0.50
CA PRO A 59 -23.47 -0.70 0.84
C PRO A 59 -23.97 0.69 0.44
N SER A 60 -23.11 1.72 0.43
CA SER A 60 -23.48 3.11 0.11
C SER A 60 -23.57 3.35 -1.40
N MET A 61 -22.76 2.65 -2.21
CA MET A 61 -22.85 2.67 -3.68
C MET A 61 -24.18 2.13 -4.21
N PHE A 62 -24.75 1.08 -3.60
CA PHE A 62 -26.02 0.48 -4.01
C PHE A 62 -27.26 1.07 -3.30
N SER A 63 -27.07 2.03 -2.38
CA SER A 63 -28.18 2.77 -1.77
C SER A 63 -28.67 3.95 -2.62
N PHE A 64 -28.16 4.11 -3.85
CA PHE A 64 -28.84 4.83 -4.93
C PHE A 64 -30.05 4.01 -5.44
N SER A 65 -30.96 3.64 -4.53
CA SER A 65 -32.28 3.17 -4.90
C SER A 65 -33.15 4.41 -5.16
N PHE A 66 -33.81 4.45 -6.31
CA PHE A 66 -34.82 5.44 -6.67
C PHE A 66 -35.80 5.64 -5.51
N ARG A 67 -35.60 6.70 -4.71
CA ARG A 67 -36.58 7.10 -3.71
C ARG A 67 -37.72 7.80 -4.45
N SER A 68 -38.72 7.01 -4.84
CA SER A 68 -40.01 7.51 -5.30
C SER A 68 -40.61 8.43 -4.23
N PRO A 69 -41.17 9.61 -4.58
CA PRO A 69 -41.69 10.54 -3.60
C PRO A 69 -43.04 10.05 -3.07
N GLY A 70 -43.04 9.43 -1.90
CA GLY A 70 -44.24 9.05 -1.15
C GLY A 70 -44.39 9.88 0.13
N ASN A 71 -45.48 10.64 0.19
CA ASN A 71 -45.94 11.58 1.22
C ASN A 71 -45.60 11.26 2.70
N GLY A 72 -45.18 12.28 3.43
CA GLY A 72 -45.08 12.25 4.90
C GLY A 72 -44.31 13.45 5.46
N MET A 73 -45.01 14.55 5.66
CA MET A 73 -44.52 15.90 5.93
C MET A 73 -44.00 16.08 7.37
N HIS A 74 -42.75 16.53 7.53
CA HIS A 74 -42.34 17.47 8.57
C HIS A 74 -41.25 18.38 7.97
N VAL A 75 -41.68 19.58 7.60
CA VAL A 75 -40.86 20.61 6.93
C VAL A 75 -40.03 21.31 7.99
N CYS A 76 -38.71 21.07 7.98
CA CYS A 76 -37.75 22.11 8.39
C CYS A 76 -37.50 22.96 7.14
N ASP A 77 -37.81 24.25 7.22
CA ASP A 77 -37.54 25.25 6.17
C ASP A 77 -36.03 25.30 5.88
N VAL A 78 -35.60 24.56 4.86
CA VAL A 78 -34.30 24.78 4.20
C VAL A 78 -34.55 25.72 3.03
N GLN A 79 -33.95 26.90 3.07
CA GLN A 79 -34.13 27.90 2.02
C GLN A 79 -33.83 27.33 0.62
N PRO A 80 -34.67 27.60 -0.39
CA PRO A 80 -34.48 27.08 -1.76
C PRO A 80 -33.22 27.60 -2.47
N GLN A 81 -32.52 28.57 -1.89
CA GLN A 81 -31.29 29.16 -2.39
C GLN A 81 -30.04 28.37 -1.98
N GLU A 82 -30.03 27.79 -0.77
CA GLU A 82 -28.96 26.91 -0.25
C GLU A 82 -28.91 25.57 -1.00
N LEU A 83 -30.08 24.98 -1.30
CA LEU A 83 -30.15 23.73 -2.06
C LEU A 83 -29.70 23.92 -3.52
N LYS A 84 -30.02 25.07 -4.14
CA LYS A 84 -29.53 25.41 -5.48
C LYS A 84 -28.04 25.74 -5.49
N CYS A 85 -27.52 26.42 -4.49
CA CYS A 85 -26.08 26.69 -4.37
C CYS A 85 -25.29 25.41 -4.15
N ASN A 86 -25.72 24.50 -3.28
CA ASN A 86 -25.02 23.23 -3.06
C ASN A 86 -25.06 22.32 -4.29
N VAL A 87 -26.20 22.22 -4.99
CA VAL A 87 -26.28 21.45 -6.26
C VAL A 87 -25.46 22.09 -7.39
N LEU A 88 -25.36 23.42 -7.45
CA LEU A 88 -24.54 24.14 -8.43
C LEU A 88 -23.04 24.08 -8.09
N LEU A 89 -22.66 24.12 -6.81
CA LEU A 89 -21.28 23.90 -6.36
C LEU A 89 -20.86 22.45 -6.59
N GLU A 90 -21.75 21.49 -6.32
CA GLU A 90 -21.53 20.06 -6.54
C GLU A 90 -21.36 19.77 -8.04
N ARG A 91 -22.18 20.39 -8.91
CA ARG A 91 -22.01 20.33 -10.37
C ARG A 91 -20.76 21.03 -10.89
N ALA A 92 -20.27 22.08 -10.23
CA ALA A 92 -19.04 22.80 -10.59
C ALA A 92 -17.77 22.08 -10.10
N GLN A 93 -17.84 21.33 -9.00
CA GLN A 93 -16.74 20.52 -8.47
C GLN A 93 -16.63 19.13 -9.12
N LEU A 94 -17.73 18.56 -9.61
CA LEU A 94 -17.75 17.29 -10.35
C LEU A 94 -16.72 17.21 -11.50
N PRO A 95 -16.56 18.23 -12.39
CA PRO A 95 -15.54 18.20 -13.44
C PRO A 95 -14.11 18.30 -12.90
N LEU A 96 -13.88 18.87 -11.72
CA LEU A 96 -12.56 18.85 -11.06
C LEU A 96 -12.25 17.50 -10.41
N ARG A 97 -13.25 16.85 -9.78
CA ARG A 97 -13.11 15.50 -9.20
C ARG A 97 -12.83 14.47 -10.29
N LEU A 98 -13.59 14.53 -11.39
CA LEU A 98 -13.44 13.64 -12.55
C LEU A 98 -12.10 13.85 -13.29
N ARG A 99 -11.63 15.10 -13.43
CA ARG A 99 -10.32 15.38 -14.05
C ARG A 99 -9.13 14.88 -13.22
N ARG A 100 -9.25 14.84 -11.89
CA ARG A 100 -8.19 14.33 -11.00
C ARG A 100 -8.16 12.80 -10.94
N ALA A 101 -9.33 12.15 -10.89
CA ALA A 101 -9.44 10.69 -10.94
C ALA A 101 -9.03 10.12 -12.33
N GLY A 102 -9.23 10.89 -13.41
CA GLY A 102 -8.82 10.50 -14.76
C GLY A 102 -7.31 10.30 -14.93
N PHE A 103 -6.47 11.02 -14.17
CA PHE A 103 -5.03 10.77 -14.16
C PHE A 103 -4.71 9.35 -13.70
N GLU A 104 -5.28 8.96 -12.55
CA GLU A 104 -5.05 7.66 -11.94
C GLU A 104 -5.57 6.52 -12.81
N CYS A 105 -6.75 6.71 -13.41
CA CYS A 105 -7.31 5.76 -14.36
C CYS A 105 -6.34 5.47 -15.51
N LEU A 106 -5.75 6.52 -16.11
CA LEU A 106 -4.84 6.41 -17.24
C LEU A 106 -3.48 5.83 -16.84
N GLU A 107 -2.96 6.20 -15.67
CA GLU A 107 -1.72 5.66 -15.11
C GLU A 107 -1.87 4.17 -14.80
N SER A 108 -2.93 3.79 -14.08
CA SER A 108 -3.27 2.40 -13.76
C SER A 108 -3.43 1.57 -15.04
N THR A 109 -4.15 2.09 -16.03
CA THR A 109 -4.34 1.42 -17.33
C THR A 109 -2.98 1.18 -18.02
N ALA A 110 -2.11 2.19 -18.04
CA ALA A 110 -0.80 2.12 -18.69
C ALA A 110 0.14 1.10 -18.01
N PHE A 111 0.18 1.10 -16.68
CA PHE A 111 1.01 0.17 -15.93
C PHE A 111 0.52 -1.27 -16.05
N ASN A 112 -0.77 -1.50 -15.81
CA ASN A 112 -1.38 -2.82 -15.97
C ASN A 112 -1.26 -3.29 -17.43
N GLY A 113 -1.20 -2.38 -18.40
CA GLY A 113 -1.03 -2.71 -19.81
C GLY A 113 0.32 -3.35 -20.11
N ILE A 114 1.33 -3.05 -19.32
CA ILE A 114 2.61 -3.78 -19.36
C ILE A 114 2.54 -5.00 -18.45
N SER A 115 2.22 -4.78 -17.17
CA SER A 115 2.42 -5.80 -16.12
C SER A 115 1.60 -7.06 -16.35
N THR A 116 0.37 -6.95 -16.86
CA THR A 116 -0.59 -8.07 -16.89
C THR A 116 -0.16 -9.15 -17.88
N ASN A 117 0.46 -8.78 -19.01
CA ASN A 117 0.84 -9.72 -20.06
C ASN A 117 2.36 -9.78 -20.29
N LEU A 118 3.14 -9.27 -19.34
CA LEU A 118 4.59 -9.18 -19.49
C LEU A 118 5.25 -10.56 -19.59
N VAL A 119 4.75 -11.55 -18.84
CA VAL A 119 5.32 -12.91 -18.84
C VAL A 119 5.23 -13.54 -20.23
N VAL A 120 4.08 -13.40 -20.91
CA VAL A 120 3.88 -13.88 -22.27
C VAL A 120 4.78 -13.12 -23.25
N TYR A 121 4.94 -11.80 -23.11
CA TYR A 121 5.86 -11.03 -23.95
C TYR A 121 7.31 -11.55 -23.86
N LEU A 122 7.80 -11.82 -22.64
CA LEU A 122 9.14 -12.34 -22.43
C LEU A 122 9.33 -13.73 -23.06
N GLU A 123 8.30 -14.58 -23.02
CA GLU A 123 8.29 -15.93 -23.59
C GLU A 123 8.18 -15.91 -25.12
N THR A 124 7.17 -15.24 -25.67
CA THR A 124 6.84 -15.34 -27.09
C THR A 124 7.70 -14.43 -27.98
N VAL A 125 8.08 -13.25 -27.49
CA VAL A 125 8.80 -12.24 -28.28
C VAL A 125 10.29 -12.21 -27.95
N LEU A 126 10.64 -12.30 -26.66
CA LEU A 126 12.05 -12.30 -26.24
C LEU A 126 12.64 -13.70 -26.07
N HIS A 127 11.85 -14.75 -26.34
CA HIS A 127 12.26 -16.15 -26.32
C HIS A 127 12.92 -16.56 -24.99
N GLY A 128 12.41 -16.04 -23.87
CA GLY A 128 12.76 -16.48 -22.52
C GLY A 128 12.10 -17.82 -22.18
N SER A 129 12.77 -18.63 -21.37
CA SER A 129 12.14 -19.83 -20.81
C SER A 129 11.05 -19.47 -19.81
N ASN A 130 10.05 -20.34 -19.61
CA ASN A 130 8.93 -20.06 -18.72
C ASN A 130 9.41 -19.68 -17.32
N LEU A 131 10.36 -20.43 -16.78
CA LEU A 131 10.93 -20.15 -15.45
C LEU A 131 11.70 -18.83 -15.39
N ALA A 132 12.50 -18.52 -16.41
CA ALA A 132 13.26 -17.27 -16.45
C ALA A 132 12.33 -16.06 -16.62
N SER A 133 11.33 -16.15 -17.49
CA SER A 133 10.32 -15.12 -17.70
C SER A 133 9.51 -14.85 -16.44
N ALA A 134 9.07 -15.89 -15.72
CA ALA A 134 8.39 -15.75 -14.44
C ALA A 134 9.29 -15.03 -13.40
N SER A 135 10.55 -15.44 -13.27
CA SER A 135 11.52 -14.82 -12.36
C SER A 135 11.84 -13.36 -12.73
N ASP A 136 12.00 -13.05 -14.01
CA ASP A 136 12.27 -11.70 -14.50
C ASP A 136 11.08 -10.77 -14.24
N VAL A 137 9.84 -11.25 -14.46
CA VAL A 137 8.60 -10.52 -14.16
C VAL A 137 8.47 -10.26 -12.66
N THR A 138 8.64 -11.27 -11.80
CA THR A 138 8.53 -11.06 -10.34
C THR A 138 9.63 -10.16 -9.80
N THR A 139 10.83 -10.21 -10.37
CA THR A 139 11.93 -9.31 -9.99
C THR A 139 11.63 -7.86 -10.40
N TRP A 140 11.10 -7.65 -11.61
CA TRP A 140 10.67 -6.33 -12.08
C TRP A 140 9.49 -5.79 -11.27
N PHE A 141 8.49 -6.64 -10.99
CA PHE A 141 7.34 -6.30 -10.16
C PHE A 141 7.80 -5.90 -8.75
N GLY A 142 8.66 -6.70 -8.12
CA GLY A 142 9.24 -6.39 -6.81
C GLY A 142 9.98 -5.06 -6.78
N THR A 143 10.74 -4.76 -7.84
CA THR A 143 11.44 -3.48 -7.98
C THR A 143 10.46 -2.31 -8.12
N SER A 144 9.36 -2.50 -8.85
CA SER A 144 8.30 -1.48 -9.04
C SER A 144 7.56 -1.14 -7.74
N PHE A 145 7.51 -2.06 -6.76
CA PHE A 145 6.94 -1.83 -5.43
C PHE A 145 7.98 -1.42 -4.37
N LEU A 146 9.28 -1.55 -4.68
CA LEU A 146 10.36 -1.05 -3.84
C LEU A 146 10.64 0.44 -4.08
N THR A 147 10.60 0.89 -5.33
CA THR A 147 10.86 2.28 -5.72
C THR A 147 9.93 3.31 -5.07
N PRO A 148 8.63 3.06 -4.76
CA PRO A 148 7.80 3.99 -4.03
C PRO A 148 8.29 4.28 -2.62
N VAL A 149 8.94 3.32 -1.95
CA VAL A 149 9.51 3.55 -0.62
C VAL A 149 10.57 4.65 -0.68
N PHE A 150 11.43 4.62 -1.70
CA PHE A 150 12.40 5.69 -1.95
C PHE A 150 11.73 6.99 -2.41
N GLY A 151 10.69 6.89 -3.26
CA GLY A 151 9.90 8.05 -3.70
C GLY A 151 9.27 8.81 -2.53
N ALA A 152 8.71 8.09 -1.56
CA ALA A 152 8.14 8.67 -0.34
C ALA A 152 9.21 9.39 0.49
N ILE A 153 10.38 8.76 0.71
CA ILE A 153 11.48 9.39 1.45
C ILE A 153 11.93 10.69 0.78
N ILE A 154 12.03 10.71 -0.55
CA ILE A 154 12.42 11.90 -1.32
C ILE A 154 11.34 12.99 -1.23
N ALA A 155 10.07 12.62 -1.33
CA ALA A 155 8.94 13.53 -1.20
C ALA A 155 8.89 14.18 0.19
N ASP A 156 9.04 13.38 1.24
CA ASP A 156 8.94 13.83 2.63
C ASP A 156 10.17 14.64 3.07
N THR A 157 11.36 14.36 2.52
CA THR A 157 12.62 15.00 2.95
C THR A 157 12.99 16.24 2.13
N PHE A 158 12.82 16.20 0.80
CA PHE A 158 13.46 17.19 -0.08
C PHE A 158 12.50 17.90 -1.04
N LEU A 159 11.65 17.15 -1.75
CA LEU A 159 10.95 17.67 -2.93
C LEU A 159 9.51 18.09 -2.65
N GLY A 160 8.83 17.43 -1.71
CA GLY A 160 7.38 17.53 -1.52
C GLY A 160 6.60 16.74 -2.59
N ASN A 161 5.38 16.31 -2.23
CA ASN A 161 4.57 15.39 -3.05
C ASN A 161 4.42 15.86 -4.51
N TYR A 162 4.08 17.13 -4.75
CA TYR A 162 3.89 17.66 -6.10
C TYR A 162 5.15 17.56 -6.97
N ASN A 163 6.31 17.97 -6.43
CA ASN A 163 7.54 17.97 -7.21
C ASN A 163 8.01 16.55 -7.46
N THR A 164 7.86 15.63 -6.50
CA THR A 164 8.17 14.21 -6.69
C THR A 164 7.34 13.59 -7.83
N ILE A 165 6.03 13.86 -7.89
CA ILE A 165 5.18 13.39 -9.00
C ILE A 165 5.66 13.97 -10.34
N LEU A 166 5.93 15.28 -10.40
CA LEU A 166 6.37 15.94 -11.63
C LEU A 166 7.73 15.40 -12.12
N VAL A 167 8.65 15.19 -11.19
CA VAL A 167 9.99 14.60 -11.36
C VAL A 167 9.90 13.17 -11.86
N SER A 168 8.98 12.38 -11.32
CA SER A 168 8.78 10.99 -11.74
C SER A 168 8.10 10.84 -13.11
N LEU A 169 7.25 11.78 -13.49
CA LEU A 169 6.47 11.72 -14.74
C LEU A 169 7.14 12.39 -15.96
N ALA A 170 8.07 13.34 -15.78
CA ALA A 170 8.77 13.99 -16.90
C ALA A 170 9.65 12.97 -17.67
N VAL A 171 10.01 13.08 -18.97
CA VAL A 171 10.56 14.21 -19.77
C VAL A 171 10.17 14.13 -21.27
N TYR A 172 10.03 15.28 -21.94
CA TYR A 172 9.99 15.38 -23.42
C TYR A 172 11.10 16.23 -24.08
N LEU A 173 11.97 16.96 -23.37
CA LEU A 173 12.83 17.97 -24.02
C LEU A 173 14.33 17.65 -24.21
N LEU A 174 14.86 16.53 -23.73
CA LEU A 174 16.29 16.21 -23.92
C LEU A 174 16.60 15.38 -25.19
N VAL A 175 15.62 14.70 -25.80
CA VAL A 175 15.79 14.04 -27.11
C VAL A 175 15.71 15.04 -28.27
N ARG A 176 15.09 16.22 -28.06
CA ARG A 176 15.10 17.33 -29.03
C ARG A 176 16.45 18.08 -29.06
N SER A 177 17.27 18.00 -28.00
CA SER A 177 18.56 18.71 -27.96
C SER A 177 19.68 17.98 -28.70
N THR A 178 19.59 16.66 -28.86
CA THR A 178 20.53 15.88 -29.70
C THR A 178 20.16 15.89 -31.19
N SER A 179 18.98 16.43 -31.55
CA SER A 179 18.53 16.60 -32.94
C SER A 179 18.52 18.05 -33.43
N SER A 180 19.00 19.02 -32.63
CA SER A 180 19.38 20.36 -33.10
C SER A 180 20.90 20.47 -33.26
N ILE A 181 21.39 19.84 -34.33
CA ILE A 181 22.72 20.15 -34.88
C ILE A 181 22.69 21.58 -35.43
N HIS A 182 23.48 22.45 -34.80
CA HIS A 182 24.08 23.70 -35.30
C HIS A 182 23.18 24.94 -35.52
N PRO A 183 23.41 25.98 -34.71
CA PRO A 183 23.64 27.32 -35.24
C PRO A 183 25.00 27.85 -34.78
N ARG A 184 25.88 28.18 -35.72
CA ARG A 184 27.16 28.87 -35.46
C ARG A 184 26.88 30.26 -34.88
N PRO A 185 27.47 30.66 -33.75
CA PRO A 185 27.47 32.05 -33.31
C PRO A 185 28.76 32.75 -33.75
N HIS A 186 28.61 33.87 -34.46
CA HIS A 186 29.65 34.87 -34.71
C HIS A 186 29.97 35.62 -33.39
N PRO A 187 31.21 36.09 -33.15
CA PRO A 187 31.57 36.69 -31.87
C PRO A 187 31.57 38.22 -31.92
N SER A 188 30.78 38.87 -31.06
CA SER A 188 31.12 40.17 -30.45
C SER A 188 30.05 40.60 -29.42
N THR A 189 30.37 40.53 -28.11
CA THR A 189 30.02 41.49 -27.02
C THR A 189 30.20 40.90 -25.59
N PRO A 190 30.40 41.73 -24.53
CA PRO A 190 31.30 41.42 -23.41
C PRO A 190 30.67 40.70 -22.19
N ARG A 191 31.55 40.00 -21.46
CA ARG A 191 31.30 38.78 -20.67
C ARG A 191 31.01 38.92 -19.17
N HIS A 192 30.70 40.10 -18.63
CA HIS A 192 30.70 40.29 -17.16
C HIS A 192 29.33 40.33 -16.46
N ALA A 193 28.24 40.76 -17.11
CA ALA A 193 26.92 40.79 -16.47
C ALA A 193 26.17 39.44 -16.51
N LEU A 194 26.52 38.56 -17.45
CA LEU A 194 25.84 37.27 -17.63
C LEU A 194 26.31 36.20 -16.62
N ARG A 195 27.50 36.33 -16.02
CA ARG A 195 28.07 35.28 -15.14
C ARG A 195 27.42 35.22 -13.76
N ILE A 196 26.95 36.35 -13.23
CA ILE A 196 26.32 36.39 -11.90
C ILE A 196 24.84 35.97 -11.99
N TRP A 197 24.15 36.33 -13.09
CA TRP A 197 22.79 35.85 -13.36
C TRP A 197 22.78 34.38 -13.80
N ALA A 198 23.78 33.93 -14.56
CA ALA A 198 23.93 32.54 -14.92
C ALA A 198 24.19 31.68 -13.68
N ASN A 199 25.15 32.00 -12.81
CA ASN A 199 25.54 31.10 -11.73
C ASN A 199 24.47 30.89 -10.63
N GLY A 200 23.61 31.88 -10.37
CA GLY A 200 22.48 31.75 -9.43
C GLY A 200 21.28 30.98 -9.99
N LEU A 201 21.02 31.11 -11.31
CA LEU A 201 19.95 30.37 -11.99
C LEU A 201 20.39 28.94 -12.32
N VAL A 202 21.68 28.74 -12.62
CA VAL A 202 22.36 27.47 -12.91
C VAL A 202 22.23 26.53 -11.71
N LEU A 203 22.62 26.92 -10.49
CA LEU A 203 22.50 26.03 -9.33
C LEU A 203 21.04 25.64 -8.96
N ARG A 204 20.04 26.48 -9.28
CA ARG A 204 18.62 26.12 -9.15
C ARG A 204 18.05 25.34 -10.35
N THR A 205 18.66 25.41 -11.53
CA THR A 205 18.25 24.61 -12.71
C THR A 205 18.96 23.26 -12.82
N TYR A 206 20.13 23.07 -12.19
CA TYR A 206 20.80 21.76 -12.18
C TYR A 206 20.26 20.79 -11.13
N ALA A 207 19.70 21.27 -10.01
CA ALA A 207 19.00 20.42 -9.04
C ALA A 207 17.62 19.92 -9.54
N VAL A 208 17.15 20.42 -10.69
CA VAL A 208 15.81 20.12 -11.26
C VAL A 208 15.93 19.39 -12.61
N ARG A 209 17.14 18.95 -13.01
CA ARG A 209 17.39 18.40 -14.37
C ARG A 209 17.48 16.87 -14.48
N LEU A 210 17.10 16.15 -13.44
CA LEU A 210 16.76 14.71 -13.47
C LEU A 210 15.60 14.49 -12.50
N PRO A 211 14.68 13.52 -12.73
CA PRO A 211 14.71 12.39 -13.66
C PRO A 211 13.54 12.37 -14.67
N ALA A 212 13.63 11.40 -15.57
CA ALA A 212 13.00 11.32 -16.88
C ALA A 212 12.37 9.94 -17.13
N CYS A 213 12.09 9.18 -16.07
CA CYS A 213 12.18 7.72 -16.14
C CYS A 213 10.90 7.02 -16.59
N HIS A 214 9.70 7.45 -16.15
CA HIS A 214 8.48 6.68 -16.43
C HIS A 214 8.14 6.64 -17.92
N LEU A 215 7.97 7.80 -18.54
CA LEU A 215 7.62 7.90 -19.96
C LEU A 215 8.74 7.40 -20.87
N GLN A 216 10.02 7.66 -20.53
CA GLN A 216 11.16 7.12 -21.27
C GLN A 216 11.23 5.60 -21.21
N GLY A 217 10.90 5.01 -20.05
CA GLY A 217 10.80 3.57 -19.88
C GLY A 217 9.72 2.97 -20.79
N MET A 218 8.52 3.57 -20.81
CA MET A 218 7.43 3.16 -21.69
C MET A 218 7.80 3.25 -23.18
N MET A 219 8.51 4.33 -23.57
CA MET A 219 9.01 4.51 -24.93
C MET A 219 10.04 3.44 -25.31
N PHE A 220 10.94 3.05 -24.39
CA PHE A 220 11.89 1.98 -24.63
C PHE A 220 11.24 0.60 -24.71
N VAL A 221 10.25 0.30 -23.85
CA VAL A 221 9.48 -0.96 -23.94
C VAL A 221 8.73 -1.03 -25.27
N THR A 222 8.04 0.05 -25.66
CA THR A 222 7.35 0.15 -26.95
C THR A 222 8.31 -0.03 -28.11
N PHE A 223 9.45 0.67 -28.09
CA PHE A 223 10.47 0.54 -29.12
C PHE A 223 11.02 -0.89 -29.20
N SER A 224 11.25 -1.54 -28.05
CA SER A 224 11.74 -2.92 -27.99
C SER A 224 10.79 -3.91 -28.66
N ALA A 225 9.47 -3.70 -28.55
CA ALA A 225 8.48 -4.57 -29.17
C ALA A 225 8.42 -4.43 -30.70
N PHE A 226 8.90 -3.31 -31.26
CA PHE A 226 9.01 -3.12 -32.71
C PHE A 226 10.34 -3.63 -33.29
N LEU A 227 11.37 -3.88 -32.45
CA LEU A 227 12.70 -4.31 -32.92
C LEU A 227 12.70 -5.68 -33.62
N PRO A 228 12.03 -6.74 -33.10
CA PRO A 228 11.95 -8.03 -33.79
C PRO A 228 11.28 -7.92 -35.16
N THR A 229 10.19 -7.15 -35.26
CA THR A 229 9.48 -6.90 -36.52
C THR A 229 10.34 -6.12 -37.52
N ALA A 230 11.10 -5.11 -37.05
CA ALA A 230 12.00 -4.34 -37.89
C ALA A 230 13.20 -5.16 -38.38
N ALA A 231 13.74 -6.06 -37.55
CA ALA A 231 14.81 -6.97 -37.92
C ALA A 231 14.35 -8.00 -38.97
N ALA A 232 13.12 -8.52 -38.83
CA ALA A 232 12.50 -9.42 -39.81
C ALA A 232 12.27 -8.75 -41.19
N LEU A 233 12.10 -7.42 -41.22
CA LEU A 233 11.91 -6.61 -42.43
C LEU A 233 13.23 -6.08 -43.02
N GLY A 234 14.40 -6.51 -42.53
CA GLY A 234 15.71 -6.08 -43.04
C GLY A 234 16.15 -4.69 -42.59
N GLY A 235 15.55 -4.13 -41.53
CA GLY A 235 15.97 -2.87 -40.92
C GLY A 235 17.27 -2.99 -40.11
N ALA A 236 17.96 -1.86 -39.89
CA ALA A 236 19.18 -1.82 -39.09
C ALA A 236 18.92 -2.35 -37.66
N THR A 237 19.63 -3.41 -37.28
CA THR A 237 19.62 -3.93 -35.90
C THR A 237 20.17 -2.87 -34.95
N SER A 238 19.46 -2.59 -33.86
CA SER A 238 19.93 -1.67 -32.82
C SER A 238 21.30 -2.11 -32.28
N VAL A 239 22.13 -1.14 -31.89
CA VAL A 239 23.46 -1.39 -31.27
C VAL A 239 23.35 -2.26 -30.00
N PHE A 240 22.20 -2.24 -29.34
CA PHE A 240 21.84 -3.08 -28.19
C PHE A 240 20.78 -4.11 -28.61
N GLY A 241 20.86 -5.36 -28.11
CA GLY A 241 19.84 -6.38 -28.39
C GLY A 241 18.46 -6.02 -27.85
N ALA A 242 17.38 -6.52 -28.48
CA ALA A 242 15.99 -6.22 -28.11
C ALA A 242 15.69 -6.49 -26.62
N LYS A 243 16.25 -7.57 -26.07
CA LYS A 243 16.16 -7.91 -24.64
C LYS A 243 16.74 -6.81 -23.74
N THR A 244 17.93 -6.30 -24.04
CA THR A 244 18.57 -5.22 -23.26
C THR A 244 17.74 -3.94 -23.26
N VAL A 245 17.20 -3.56 -24.42
CA VAL A 245 16.35 -2.37 -24.55
C VAL A 245 15.04 -2.52 -23.78
N ALA A 246 14.43 -3.71 -23.85
CA ALA A 246 13.21 -4.03 -23.10
C ALA A 246 13.44 -3.92 -21.58
N PHE A 247 14.47 -4.57 -21.04
CA PHE A 247 14.77 -4.50 -19.60
C PHE A 247 15.16 -3.10 -19.14
N LEU A 248 15.95 -2.35 -19.91
CA LEU A 248 16.25 -0.96 -19.60
C LEU A 248 14.96 -0.13 -19.51
N GLY A 249 14.03 -0.34 -20.45
CA GLY A 249 12.71 0.29 -20.43
C GLY A 249 11.89 -0.09 -19.21
N LEU A 250 11.79 -1.38 -18.90
CA LEU A 250 11.05 -1.91 -17.75
C LEU A 250 11.58 -1.33 -16.43
N TYR A 251 12.88 -1.33 -16.20
CA TYR A 251 13.44 -0.77 -14.96
C TYR A 251 13.29 0.76 -14.87
N LEU A 252 13.31 1.47 -16.00
CA LEU A 252 12.98 2.91 -16.04
C LEU A 252 11.50 3.15 -15.68
N VAL A 253 10.58 2.32 -16.16
CA VAL A 253 9.17 2.33 -15.73
C VAL A 253 9.08 2.09 -14.22
N ALA A 254 9.75 1.08 -13.68
CA ALA A 254 9.73 0.79 -12.24
C ALA A 254 10.19 1.99 -11.39
N ILE A 255 11.28 2.66 -11.78
CA ILE A 255 11.79 3.85 -11.08
C ILE A 255 10.82 5.03 -11.20
N GLY A 256 10.25 5.24 -12.39
CA GLY A 256 9.30 6.30 -12.66
C GLY A 256 8.01 6.17 -11.84
N ARG A 257 7.42 4.99 -11.82
CA ARG A 257 6.20 4.71 -11.07
C ARG A 257 6.37 4.97 -9.57
N GLY A 258 7.54 4.66 -9.03
CA GLY A 258 7.82 4.80 -7.60
C GLY A 258 7.44 6.16 -7.00
N GLY A 259 7.93 7.25 -7.59
CA GLY A 259 7.61 8.59 -7.07
C GLY A 259 6.17 9.02 -7.34
N VAL A 260 5.52 8.54 -8.40
CA VAL A 260 4.09 8.80 -8.65
C VAL A 260 3.24 8.10 -7.58
N GLN A 261 3.41 6.79 -7.44
CA GLN A 261 2.61 5.94 -6.56
C GLN A 261 2.72 6.35 -5.09
N SER A 262 3.91 6.74 -4.64
CA SER A 262 4.14 7.19 -3.26
C SER A 262 3.53 8.55 -2.94
N SER A 263 3.49 9.47 -3.91
CA SER A 263 3.16 10.86 -3.65
C SER A 263 1.75 11.25 -4.08
N LEU A 264 1.14 10.51 -5.01
CA LEU A 264 -0.14 10.90 -5.64
C LEU A 264 -1.33 10.85 -4.69
N ALA A 265 -1.50 9.75 -3.94
CA ALA A 265 -2.59 9.64 -2.98
C ALA A 265 -2.48 10.67 -1.83
N PRO A 266 -1.31 10.88 -1.20
CA PRO A 266 -1.09 11.99 -0.25
C PRO A 266 -1.35 13.36 -0.87
N PHE A 267 -0.88 13.59 -2.10
CA PHE A 267 -1.11 14.84 -2.82
C PHE A 267 -2.59 15.12 -3.09
N GLY A 268 -3.37 14.08 -3.41
CA GLY A 268 -4.82 14.15 -3.56
C GLY A 268 -5.51 14.51 -2.25
N ALA A 269 -5.09 13.89 -1.13
CA ALA A 269 -5.58 14.22 0.21
C ALA A 269 -5.28 15.68 0.60
N ASP A 270 -4.11 16.20 0.24
CA ASP A 270 -3.65 17.56 0.58
C ASP A 270 -4.50 18.68 -0.04
N GLN A 271 -5.32 18.35 -1.05
CA GLN A 271 -6.21 19.29 -1.72
C GLN A 271 -7.43 19.68 -0.87
N PHE A 272 -7.75 18.87 0.15
CA PHE A 272 -8.90 19.08 1.02
C PHE A 272 -8.43 19.59 2.39
N ASP A 273 -9.26 20.40 3.04
CA ASP A 273 -8.98 20.90 4.38
C ASP A 273 -9.70 20.05 5.43
N ASP A 274 -8.92 19.33 6.25
CA ASP A 274 -9.49 18.50 7.30
C ASP A 274 -10.13 19.33 8.44
N ALA A 275 -9.99 20.66 8.48
CA ALA A 275 -10.71 21.49 9.46
C ALA A 275 -12.21 21.64 9.13
N ASN A 276 -12.58 21.55 7.85
CA ASN A 276 -13.93 21.77 7.36
C ASN A 276 -14.69 20.45 7.18
N PRO A 277 -15.85 20.23 7.83
CA PRO A 277 -16.61 18.99 7.69
C PRO A 277 -17.07 18.70 6.25
N ALA A 278 -17.44 19.73 5.46
CA ALA A 278 -17.86 19.54 4.07
C ALA A 278 -16.69 19.06 3.16
N ASP A 279 -15.47 19.49 3.46
CA ASP A 279 -14.28 19.05 2.73
C ASP A 279 -13.86 17.63 3.12
N ARG A 280 -14.15 17.18 4.36
CA ARG A 280 -13.93 15.79 4.80
C ARG A 280 -14.80 14.80 4.01
N ASP A 281 -16.09 15.09 3.86
CA ASP A 281 -17.00 14.23 3.09
C ASP A 281 -16.60 14.21 1.60
N SER A 282 -16.17 15.36 1.08
CA SER A 282 -15.67 15.48 -0.30
C SER A 282 -14.36 14.70 -0.53
N LYS A 283 -13.48 14.64 0.47
CA LYS A 283 -12.24 13.86 0.46
C LYS A 283 -12.51 12.35 0.42
N ALA A 284 -13.45 11.86 1.24
CA ALA A 284 -13.87 10.46 1.23
C ALA A 284 -14.47 10.06 -0.15
N SER A 285 -15.35 10.90 -0.70
CA SER A 285 -15.91 10.70 -2.04
C SER A 285 -14.82 10.70 -3.13
N PHE A 286 -13.82 11.59 -3.03
CA PHE A 286 -12.68 11.61 -3.96
C PHE A 286 -11.93 10.27 -3.96
N PHE A 287 -11.64 9.72 -2.79
CA PHE A 287 -10.93 8.45 -2.69
C PHE A 287 -11.77 7.25 -3.17
N SER A 288 -13.09 7.29 -2.98
CA SER A 288 -13.99 6.29 -3.55
C SER A 288 -13.87 6.22 -5.08
N TRP A 289 -13.90 7.39 -5.74
CA TRP A 289 -13.70 7.48 -7.19
C TRP A 289 -12.28 7.13 -7.62
N PHE A 290 -11.29 7.49 -6.81
CA PHE A 290 -9.88 7.14 -7.07
C PHE A 290 -9.70 5.63 -7.23
N TYR A 291 -10.19 4.83 -6.28
CA TYR A 291 -10.05 3.36 -6.37
C TYR A 291 -10.91 2.75 -7.47
N LEU A 292 -12.14 3.24 -7.67
CA LEU A 292 -12.98 2.78 -8.78
C LEU A 292 -12.28 2.99 -10.13
N CYS A 293 -11.56 4.10 -10.30
CA CYS A 293 -10.75 4.37 -11.48
C CYS A 293 -9.53 3.43 -11.60
N VAL A 294 -8.89 3.04 -10.49
CA VAL A 294 -7.80 2.06 -10.51
C VAL A 294 -8.32 0.71 -11.00
N ASP A 295 -9.40 0.21 -10.42
CA ASP A 295 -10.01 -1.09 -10.75
C ASP A 295 -10.53 -1.11 -12.19
N PHE A 296 -11.19 -0.03 -12.60
CA PHE A 296 -11.63 0.14 -13.98
C PHE A 296 -10.45 0.13 -14.95
N GLY A 297 -9.35 0.81 -14.64
CA GLY A 297 -8.13 0.80 -15.43
C GLY A 297 -7.52 -0.60 -15.57
N MET A 298 -7.56 -1.40 -14.51
CA MET A 298 -7.09 -2.79 -14.52
C MET A 298 -7.95 -3.68 -15.42
N ILE A 299 -9.28 -3.55 -15.34
CA ILE A 299 -10.22 -4.30 -16.20
C ILE A 299 -10.06 -3.89 -17.68
N VAL A 300 -10.01 -2.58 -17.98
CA VAL A 300 -9.83 -2.10 -19.35
C VAL A 300 -8.51 -2.58 -19.93
N SER A 301 -7.45 -2.53 -19.13
CA SER A 301 -6.13 -3.01 -19.54
C SER A 301 -6.12 -4.52 -19.82
N GLY A 302 -6.60 -5.32 -18.85
CA GLY A 302 -6.62 -6.77 -18.95
C GLY A 302 -7.55 -7.32 -20.03
N LEU A 303 -8.59 -6.59 -20.44
CA LEU A 303 -9.48 -7.00 -21.53
C LEU A 303 -9.07 -6.41 -22.89
N VAL A 304 -8.89 -5.09 -22.98
CA VAL A 304 -8.71 -4.40 -24.27
C VAL A 304 -7.24 -4.39 -24.69
N ILE A 305 -6.33 -3.98 -23.81
CA ILE A 305 -4.91 -3.85 -24.16
C ILE A 305 -4.30 -5.23 -24.39
N VAL A 306 -4.59 -6.19 -23.50
CA VAL A 306 -4.15 -7.59 -23.66
C VAL A 306 -4.67 -8.18 -24.97
N TRP A 307 -5.95 -7.97 -25.31
CA TRP A 307 -6.48 -8.45 -26.59
C TRP A 307 -5.72 -7.87 -27.79
N VAL A 308 -5.38 -6.56 -27.75
CA VAL A 308 -4.56 -5.92 -28.80
C VAL A 308 -3.14 -6.51 -28.85
N GLN A 309 -2.53 -6.82 -27.71
CA GLN A 309 -1.19 -7.39 -27.63
C GLN A 309 -1.13 -8.77 -28.29
N ASP A 310 -2.08 -9.64 -27.97
CA ASP A 310 -2.08 -11.03 -28.42
C ASP A 310 -2.61 -11.20 -29.85
N ASN A 311 -3.62 -10.41 -30.26
CA ASN A 311 -4.30 -10.60 -31.55
C ASN A 311 -3.85 -9.62 -32.64
N VAL A 312 -3.28 -8.47 -32.29
CA VAL A 312 -2.94 -7.41 -33.25
C VAL A 312 -1.44 -7.18 -33.32
N SER A 313 -0.85 -6.62 -32.25
CA SER A 313 0.61 -6.52 -32.10
C SER A 313 1.01 -6.02 -30.71
N TRP A 314 2.12 -6.55 -30.20
CA TRP A 314 2.78 -6.08 -28.99
C TRP A 314 3.13 -4.59 -29.01
N GLY A 315 3.67 -4.12 -30.14
CA GLY A 315 4.07 -2.72 -30.32
C GLY A 315 2.90 -1.74 -30.20
N LEU A 316 1.72 -2.07 -30.76
CA LEU A 316 0.51 -1.24 -30.59
C LEU A 316 -0.02 -1.29 -29.16
N GLY A 317 -0.01 -2.45 -28.50
CA GLY A 317 -0.46 -2.57 -27.10
C GLY A 317 0.37 -1.70 -26.14
N PHE A 318 1.70 -1.78 -26.23
CA PHE A 318 2.58 -0.91 -25.44
C PHE A 318 2.52 0.56 -25.88
N GLY A 319 2.27 0.81 -27.18
CA GLY A 319 2.03 2.15 -27.71
C GLY A 319 0.78 2.82 -27.11
N ILE A 320 -0.34 2.10 -27.01
CA ILE A 320 -1.57 2.56 -26.35
C ILE A 320 -1.29 2.88 -24.88
N SER A 321 -0.61 1.98 -24.17
CA SER A 321 -0.23 2.18 -22.77
C SER A 321 0.64 3.44 -22.59
N THR A 322 1.58 3.67 -23.51
CA THR A 322 2.43 4.87 -23.53
C THR A 322 1.62 6.14 -23.79
N ALA A 323 0.65 6.10 -24.71
CA ALA A 323 -0.24 7.21 -25.01
C ALA A 323 -1.14 7.56 -23.80
N CYS A 324 -1.69 6.56 -23.10
CA CYS A 324 -2.44 6.76 -21.86
C CYS A 324 -1.61 7.49 -20.81
N LEU A 325 -0.36 7.07 -20.59
CA LEU A 325 0.54 7.73 -19.64
C LEU A 325 0.89 9.16 -20.08
N ALA A 326 1.15 9.39 -21.37
CA ALA A 326 1.45 10.72 -21.90
C ALA A 326 0.26 11.68 -21.73
N LEU A 327 -0.96 11.19 -21.93
CA LEU A 327 -2.20 11.94 -21.68
C LEU A 327 -2.39 12.23 -20.20
N ALA A 328 -2.13 11.27 -19.31
CA ALA A 328 -2.16 11.46 -17.87
C ALA A 328 -1.19 12.59 -17.47
N PHE A 329 0.05 12.52 -17.94
CA PHE A 329 1.05 13.56 -17.68
C PHE A 329 0.62 14.94 -18.18
N ALA A 330 0.14 15.03 -19.43
CA ALA A 330 -0.34 16.29 -19.99
C ALA A 330 -1.50 16.88 -19.15
N ALA A 331 -2.45 16.04 -18.74
CA ALA A 331 -3.55 16.46 -17.87
C ALA A 331 -3.06 16.95 -16.50
N PHE A 332 -2.09 16.26 -15.89
CA PHE A 332 -1.49 16.64 -14.61
C PHE A 332 -0.79 18.00 -14.71
N VAL A 333 0.02 18.23 -15.75
CA VAL A 333 0.74 19.48 -15.96
C VAL A 333 -0.23 20.63 -16.28
N LEU A 334 -1.25 20.40 -17.09
CA LEU A 334 -2.27 21.42 -17.39
C LEU A 334 -3.07 21.83 -16.14
N ALA A 335 -3.25 20.91 -15.19
CA ALA A 335 -3.93 21.16 -13.92
C ALA A 335 -3.02 21.80 -12.84
N THR A 336 -1.72 21.95 -13.10
CA THR A 336 -0.74 22.57 -12.19
C THR A 336 -1.19 23.86 -11.47
N PRO A 337 -1.78 24.86 -12.14
CA PRO A 337 -2.15 26.12 -11.46
C PRO A 337 -3.32 25.95 -10.48
N MET A 338 -4.03 24.82 -10.51
CA MET A 338 -5.19 24.55 -9.68
C MET A 338 -4.86 23.79 -8.38
N TYR A 339 -3.60 23.38 -8.19
CA TYR A 339 -3.21 22.54 -7.07
C TYR A 339 -2.74 23.35 -5.86
N LYS A 340 -3.23 22.98 -4.69
CA LYS A 340 -2.69 23.42 -3.40
C LYS A 340 -1.42 22.64 -3.12
N ARG A 341 -0.30 23.33 -2.87
CA ARG A 341 1.00 22.72 -2.59
C ARG A 341 1.34 22.89 -1.12
N ARG A 342 1.60 21.78 -0.43
CA ARG A 342 2.11 21.77 0.95
C ARG A 342 3.63 21.59 0.94
N MET A 343 4.30 22.21 1.91
CA MET A 343 5.74 22.03 2.11
C MET A 343 6.01 20.67 2.76
N PRO A 344 7.18 20.04 2.50
CA PRO A 344 7.56 18.78 3.14
C PRO A 344 7.60 18.93 4.66
N THR A 345 7.03 17.97 5.39
CA THR A 345 6.94 18.00 6.86
C THR A 345 8.09 17.24 7.55
N GLY A 346 9.01 16.66 6.77
CA GLY A 346 10.12 15.82 7.25
C GLY A 346 9.75 14.33 7.31
N THR A 347 10.76 13.44 7.42
CA THR A 347 10.56 11.99 7.43
C THR A 347 10.44 11.41 8.83
N PRO A 348 9.38 10.62 9.13
CA PRO A 348 9.27 9.87 10.38
C PRO A 348 10.45 8.89 10.60
N LEU A 349 11.02 8.35 9.51
CA LEU A 349 12.20 7.47 9.55
C LEU A 349 13.43 8.12 10.20
N LYS A 350 13.59 9.45 10.10
CA LYS A 350 14.67 10.17 10.77
C LYS A 350 14.53 10.04 12.29
N SER A 351 13.32 10.23 12.81
CA SER A 351 13.04 10.10 14.25
C SER A 351 13.29 8.67 14.76
N LEU A 352 12.85 7.65 14.02
CA LEU A 352 13.14 6.25 14.37
C LEU A 352 14.63 5.95 14.38
N SER A 353 15.36 6.46 13.38
CA SER A 353 16.81 6.27 13.29
C SER A 353 17.54 6.95 14.45
N GLN A 354 17.07 8.12 14.90
CA GLN A 354 17.60 8.82 16.06
C GLN A 354 17.44 7.99 17.33
N VAL A 355 16.28 7.38 17.55
CA VAL A 355 16.03 6.50 18.70
C VAL A 355 16.98 5.32 18.72
N VAL A 356 17.16 4.64 17.59
CA VAL A 356 18.11 3.50 17.49
C VAL A 356 19.53 3.94 17.79
N VAL A 357 19.99 5.05 17.18
CA VAL A 357 21.35 5.57 17.39
C VAL A 357 21.57 6.01 18.85
N ALA A 358 20.59 6.70 19.45
CA ALA A 358 20.65 7.13 20.84
C ALA A 358 20.65 5.93 21.82
N ALA A 359 19.81 4.92 21.58
CA ALA A 359 19.77 3.69 22.38
C ALA A 359 21.11 2.93 22.31
N CYS A 360 21.69 2.79 21.11
CA CYS A 360 22.99 2.14 20.91
C CYS A 360 24.13 2.89 21.61
N ARG A 361 24.13 4.22 21.57
CA ARG A 361 25.14 5.05 22.27
C ARG A 361 25.02 4.94 23.79
N LYS A 362 23.80 4.78 24.31
CA LYS A 362 23.50 4.69 25.74
C LYS A 362 23.41 3.24 26.24
N ILE A 363 23.88 2.26 25.45
CA ILE A 363 23.73 0.83 25.76
C ILE A 363 24.41 0.40 27.08
N ALA A 364 25.49 1.08 27.47
CA ALA A 364 26.23 0.84 28.70
C ALA A 364 25.55 1.41 29.96
N LEU A 365 24.55 2.28 29.80
CA LEU A 365 23.81 2.86 30.92
C LEU A 365 22.76 1.89 31.46
N LYS A 366 22.54 1.90 32.78
CA LYS A 366 21.52 1.08 33.43
C LYS A 366 20.15 1.74 33.23
N ALA A 367 19.18 1.00 32.72
CA ALA A 367 17.82 1.52 32.55
C ALA A 367 17.22 1.85 33.92
N PRO A 368 16.65 3.06 34.13
CA PRO A 368 16.00 3.43 35.38
C PRO A 368 14.74 2.60 35.61
N ALA A 369 14.42 2.33 36.87
CA ALA A 369 13.28 1.51 37.28
C ALA A 369 11.95 2.28 37.33
N ASP A 370 11.98 3.60 37.16
CA ASP A 370 10.82 4.49 37.31
C ASP A 370 10.58 5.27 36.00
N ALA A 371 9.40 5.12 35.41
CA ALA A 371 9.03 5.70 34.12
C ALA A 371 9.00 7.24 34.15
N GLY A 372 8.81 7.83 35.33
CA GLY A 372 8.81 9.30 35.54
C GLY A 372 10.18 9.97 35.42
N MET A 373 11.26 9.20 35.29
CA MET A 373 12.64 9.71 35.12
C MET A 373 13.08 9.79 33.65
N LEU A 374 12.22 9.39 32.72
CA LEU A 374 12.51 9.44 31.29
C LEU A 374 12.18 10.82 30.70
N PHE A 375 12.95 11.24 29.71
CA PHE A 375 12.80 12.56 29.09
C PHE A 375 11.51 12.66 28.27
N GLU A 376 10.61 13.55 28.69
CA GLU A 376 9.44 13.98 27.93
C GLU A 376 9.40 15.52 27.91
N VAL A 377 9.09 16.11 26.75
CA VAL A 377 9.02 17.57 26.62
C VAL A 377 7.82 18.07 27.42
N SER A 378 8.07 18.92 28.43
CA SER A 378 7.02 19.45 29.32
C SER A 378 5.96 20.26 28.56
N ASP A 379 4.72 20.21 29.06
CA ASP A 379 3.43 20.60 28.44
C ASP A 379 3.29 22.06 27.91
N LYS A 380 4.35 22.87 27.86
CA LYS A 380 4.27 24.30 27.52
C LYS A 380 4.42 24.65 26.04
N VAL A 381 4.79 23.72 25.15
CA VAL A 381 5.07 24.05 23.73
C VAL A 381 4.22 23.30 22.70
N ASP A 382 3.82 22.04 22.92
CA ASP A 382 3.06 21.26 21.91
C ASP A 382 1.88 20.47 22.51
N ALA A 383 0.76 21.16 22.79
CA ALA A 383 -0.48 20.56 23.31
C ALA A 383 -1.28 19.73 22.27
N ALA A 384 -0.66 19.25 21.18
CA ALA A 384 -1.39 18.71 20.02
C ALA A 384 -1.17 17.22 19.73
N GLN A 385 -0.24 16.53 20.42
CA GLN A 385 0.02 15.10 20.17
C GLN A 385 -0.49 14.20 21.30
N PRO A 386 -1.24 13.12 20.99
CA PRO A 386 -1.70 12.16 22.00
C PRO A 386 -0.51 11.39 22.60
N LYS A 387 -0.39 11.38 23.93
CA LYS A 387 0.66 10.65 24.64
C LYS A 387 0.41 9.14 24.57
N ILE A 388 1.48 8.36 24.33
CA ILE A 388 1.42 6.89 24.25
C ILE A 388 1.82 6.32 25.62
N ALA A 389 1.09 5.30 26.09
CA ALA A 389 1.42 4.63 27.35
C ALA A 389 2.83 4.00 27.27
N HIS A 390 3.66 4.22 28.28
CA HIS A 390 4.95 3.53 28.41
C HIS A 390 4.72 2.02 28.55
N THR A 391 5.55 1.21 27.88
CA THR A 391 5.50 -0.24 27.99
C THR A 391 6.85 -0.84 28.38
N ASP A 392 6.84 -1.88 29.22
CA ASP A 392 8.06 -2.56 29.68
C ASP A 392 8.75 -3.45 28.63
N GLU A 393 8.11 -3.67 27.48
CA GLU A 393 8.68 -4.47 26.39
C GLU A 393 9.77 -3.70 25.63
N PHE A 394 10.86 -4.38 25.26
CA PHE A 394 12.05 -3.78 24.64
C PHE A 394 12.68 -2.65 25.48
N SER A 395 12.79 -2.84 26.80
CA SER A 395 13.33 -1.87 27.76
C SER A 395 14.76 -1.36 27.46
N PHE A 396 15.51 -2.02 26.57
CA PHE A 396 16.78 -1.50 26.08
C PHE A 396 16.63 -0.22 25.24
N LEU A 397 15.48 -0.01 24.59
CA LEU A 397 15.19 1.20 23.81
C LEU A 397 14.89 2.40 24.71
N ASP A 398 14.41 2.18 25.93
CA ASP A 398 14.17 3.24 26.93
C ASP A 398 15.46 3.98 27.29
N LYS A 399 16.62 3.36 27.03
CA LYS A 399 17.92 4.00 27.18
C LYS A 399 18.10 5.24 26.31
N ALA A 400 17.40 5.35 25.18
CA ALA A 400 17.44 6.54 24.33
C ALA A 400 16.84 7.79 25.00
N ALA A 401 15.94 7.60 25.97
CA ALA A 401 15.24 8.67 26.70
C ALA A 401 15.87 8.98 28.08
N ILE A 402 17.03 8.39 28.40
CA ILE A 402 17.78 8.69 29.64
C ILE A 402 18.54 10.00 29.46
N VAL A 403 18.39 10.93 30.40
CA VAL A 403 19.20 12.17 30.46
C VAL A 403 20.58 11.85 31.04
N SER A 404 21.65 12.08 30.27
CA SER A 404 23.05 11.97 30.72
C SER A 404 23.55 13.30 31.29
N GLU A 405 24.58 13.31 32.16
CA GLU A 405 25.21 14.54 32.68
C GLU A 405 25.73 15.44 31.54
N SER A 406 26.28 14.82 30.47
CA SER A 406 26.68 15.51 29.24
C SER A 406 25.53 16.20 28.49
N ASP A 407 24.30 15.71 28.66
CA ASP A 407 23.11 16.27 28.01
C ASP A 407 22.56 17.48 28.79
N MET A 408 22.83 17.57 30.10
CA MET A 408 22.48 18.74 30.92
C MET A 408 23.39 19.94 30.65
N GLU A 409 24.67 19.72 30.35
CA GLU A 409 25.62 20.79 30.03
C GLU A 409 25.29 21.48 28.68
N GLU A 410 24.92 20.71 27.65
CA GLU A 410 24.55 21.24 26.32
C GLU A 410 23.20 21.98 26.31
N MET A 411 22.31 21.70 27.28
CA MET A 411 20.97 22.31 27.38
C MET A 411 21.01 23.75 27.92
N SER A 412 22.18 24.22 28.38
CA SER A 412 22.43 25.58 28.88
C SER A 412 22.89 26.58 27.81
N SER A 413 23.22 26.10 26.61
CA SER A 413 23.60 26.92 25.44
C SER A 413 22.45 27.02 24.44
N GLU A 414 22.28 28.19 23.79
CA GLU A 414 21.21 28.51 22.82
C GLU A 414 21.15 27.57 21.58
N GLU A 415 22.08 26.62 21.44
CA GLU A 415 22.14 25.60 20.37
C GLU A 415 21.31 24.33 20.66
N ALA A 416 20.29 24.42 21.51
CA ALA A 416 19.44 23.29 21.94
C ALA A 416 18.73 22.52 20.79
N CYS A 417 18.70 23.05 19.57
CA CYS A 417 18.16 22.35 18.39
C CYS A 417 19.12 21.29 17.79
N SER A 418 20.36 21.17 18.28
CA SER A 418 21.44 20.38 17.66
C SER A 418 21.55 18.93 18.16
N SER A 419 21.14 18.60 19.41
CA SER A 419 21.46 17.32 20.06
C SER A 419 20.42 16.19 19.89
N SER A 420 19.53 16.28 18.90
CA SER A 420 18.43 15.31 18.63
C SER A 420 18.89 13.86 18.34
N TRP A 421 20.18 13.63 18.10
CA TRP A 421 20.78 12.30 17.92
C TRP A 421 21.40 11.70 19.21
N LYS A 422 21.32 12.41 20.35
CA LYS A 422 21.79 11.96 21.67
C LYS A 422 20.64 11.70 22.64
N LEU A 423 19.55 12.47 22.55
CA LEU A 423 18.41 12.40 23.46
C LEU A 423 17.10 12.36 22.66
N CYS A 424 16.24 11.38 22.95
CA CYS A 424 14.93 11.18 22.32
C CYS A 424 13.81 11.22 23.37
N THR A 425 12.58 11.54 22.95
CA THR A 425 11.43 11.55 23.87
C THR A 425 10.87 10.15 24.11
N VAL A 426 10.19 9.93 25.24
CA VAL A 426 9.47 8.67 25.53
C VAL A 426 8.49 8.31 24.42
N THR A 427 7.79 9.30 23.87
CA THR A 427 6.87 9.09 22.74
C THR A 427 7.60 8.48 21.54
N GLN A 428 8.74 9.04 21.11
CA GLN A 428 9.52 8.51 19.98
C GLN A 428 10.02 7.07 20.23
N VAL A 429 10.37 6.75 21.48
CA VAL A 429 10.78 5.39 21.88
C VAL A 429 9.61 4.41 21.78
N GLU A 430 8.44 4.77 22.29
CA GLU A 430 7.23 3.92 22.22
C GLU A 430 6.73 3.74 20.77
N GLU A 431 6.85 4.76 19.93
CA GLU A 431 6.58 4.67 18.49
C GLU A 431 7.43 3.58 17.81
N LEU A 432 8.72 3.50 18.12
CA LEU A 432 9.61 2.45 17.62
C LEU A 432 9.26 1.07 18.20
N LYS A 433 8.91 0.98 19.49
CA LYS A 433 8.50 -0.28 20.13
C LYS A 433 7.25 -0.86 19.47
N ILE A 434 6.25 -0.03 19.16
CA ILE A 434 5.04 -0.45 18.44
C ILE A 434 5.41 -1.03 17.08
N LEU A 435 6.29 -0.36 16.32
CA LEU A 435 6.74 -0.86 15.03
C LEU A 435 7.45 -2.21 15.16
N MET A 436 8.27 -2.41 16.20
CA MET A 436 8.94 -3.68 16.46
C MET A 436 7.95 -4.81 16.81
N ARG A 437 6.84 -4.52 17.49
CA ARG A 437 5.76 -5.50 17.74
C ARG A 437 5.04 -5.90 16.46
N LEU A 438 4.92 -5.01 15.48
CA LEU A 438 4.29 -5.28 14.19
C LEU A 438 5.17 -6.13 13.26
N LEU A 439 6.50 -6.08 13.41
CA LEU A 439 7.44 -6.75 12.51
C LEU A 439 7.19 -8.26 12.35
N PRO A 440 7.01 -9.08 13.39
CA PRO A 440 6.77 -10.52 13.23
C PRO A 440 5.54 -10.81 12.36
N ILE A 441 4.43 -10.10 12.61
CA ILE A 441 3.20 -10.22 11.81
C ILE A 441 3.45 -9.77 10.37
N TRP A 442 4.14 -8.64 10.19
CA TRP A 442 4.50 -8.12 8.89
C TRP A 442 5.35 -9.09 8.07
N VAL A 443 6.38 -9.71 8.65
CA VAL A 443 7.25 -10.69 7.99
C VAL A 443 6.46 -11.88 7.46
N THR A 444 5.46 -12.38 8.20
CA THR A 444 4.63 -13.48 7.69
C THR A 444 3.88 -13.13 6.40
N SER A 445 3.57 -11.85 6.18
CA SER A 445 2.84 -11.38 5.00
C SER A 445 3.68 -11.46 3.72
N VAL A 446 5.01 -11.55 3.82
CA VAL A 446 5.91 -11.72 2.67
C VAL A 446 5.62 -13.02 1.91
N ILE A 447 5.30 -14.12 2.62
CA ILE A 447 4.98 -15.41 1.98
C ILE A 447 3.61 -15.38 1.28
N VAL A 448 2.62 -14.71 1.89
CA VAL A 448 1.32 -14.49 1.23
C VAL A 448 1.53 -13.69 -0.05
N SER A 449 2.43 -12.71 0.00
CA SER A 449 2.75 -11.88 -1.15
C SER A 449 3.49 -12.62 -2.26
N SER A 450 4.37 -13.59 -1.93
CA SER A 450 4.96 -14.45 -2.96
C SER A 450 3.94 -15.36 -3.66
N ALA A 451 2.90 -15.80 -2.94
CA ALA A 451 1.79 -16.55 -3.54
C ALA A 451 0.91 -15.67 -4.42
N TYR A 452 0.67 -14.42 -4.00
CA TYR A 452 -0.02 -13.44 -4.84
C TYR A 452 0.72 -13.15 -6.16
N ALA A 453 2.06 -13.10 -6.13
CA ALA A 453 2.88 -12.87 -7.34
C ALA A 453 2.75 -13.96 -8.42
N GLN A 454 2.18 -15.13 -8.10
CA GLN A 454 1.90 -16.19 -9.07
C GLN A 454 0.83 -15.77 -10.10
N MET A 455 -0.06 -14.85 -9.71
CA MET A 455 -1.16 -14.35 -10.53
C MET A 455 -0.68 -13.73 -11.85
N THR A 456 0.46 -13.03 -11.83
CA THR A 456 1.03 -12.35 -13.00
C THR A 456 2.03 -13.21 -13.77
N THR A 457 2.27 -14.44 -13.34
CA THR A 457 3.30 -15.33 -13.91
C THR A 457 2.75 -16.74 -14.14
N THR A 458 2.94 -17.66 -13.20
CA THR A 458 2.62 -19.09 -13.36
C THR A 458 1.14 -19.36 -13.63
N PHE A 459 0.23 -18.53 -13.14
CA PHE A 459 -1.20 -18.64 -13.47
C PHE A 459 -1.47 -18.35 -14.95
N ILE A 460 -0.76 -17.36 -15.51
CA ILE A 460 -0.86 -17.02 -16.94
C ILE A 460 -0.21 -18.13 -17.77
N GLN A 461 0.96 -18.63 -17.36
CA GLN A 461 1.62 -19.76 -18.02
C GLN A 461 0.73 -21.00 -18.09
N GLN A 462 0.09 -21.35 -16.96
CA GLN A 462 -0.92 -22.41 -16.92
C GLN A 462 -2.06 -22.14 -17.90
N GLY A 463 -2.63 -20.93 -17.89
CA GLY A 463 -3.74 -20.55 -18.77
C GLY A 463 -3.38 -20.56 -20.26
N SER A 464 -2.13 -20.23 -20.60
CA SER A 464 -1.61 -20.26 -21.97
C SER A 464 -1.48 -21.68 -22.53
N ALA A 465 -1.47 -22.71 -21.68
CA ALA A 465 -1.46 -24.13 -22.07
C ALA A 465 -2.85 -24.78 -22.01
N MET A 466 -3.91 -23.98 -21.94
CA MET A 466 -5.31 -24.41 -21.90
C MET A 466 -6.07 -23.89 -23.13
N ASP A 467 -7.27 -24.43 -23.38
CA ASP A 467 -8.16 -23.87 -24.40
C ASP A 467 -8.65 -22.49 -23.93
N MET A 468 -8.19 -21.45 -24.63
CA MET A 468 -8.48 -20.03 -24.39
C MET A 468 -9.88 -19.61 -24.86
N SER A 469 -10.87 -20.49 -24.69
CA SER A 469 -12.27 -20.24 -25.00
C SER A 469 -13.14 -20.34 -23.73
N ILE A 470 -13.91 -19.28 -23.45
CA ILE A 470 -14.94 -19.27 -22.40
C ILE A 470 -16.28 -19.09 -23.08
N LEU A 471 -17.15 -20.11 -23.04
CA LEU A 471 -18.47 -20.08 -23.67
C LEU A 471 -18.40 -19.62 -25.15
N SER A 472 -17.39 -20.10 -25.89
CA SER A 472 -17.09 -19.76 -27.29
C SER A 472 -16.57 -18.34 -27.55
N VAL A 473 -16.24 -17.57 -26.51
CA VAL A 473 -15.53 -16.28 -26.63
C VAL A 473 -14.03 -16.52 -26.40
N PRO A 474 -13.15 -16.06 -27.30
CA PRO A 474 -11.70 -16.15 -27.08
C PRO A 474 -11.28 -15.19 -25.97
N VAL A 475 -10.60 -15.70 -24.95
CA VAL A 475 -10.12 -14.95 -23.79
C VAL A 475 -8.66 -15.28 -23.57
N ALA A 476 -7.79 -14.27 -23.65
CA ALA A 476 -6.36 -14.43 -23.38
C ALA A 476 -6.10 -14.84 -21.92
N ALA A 477 -5.05 -15.63 -21.69
CA ALA A 477 -4.71 -16.09 -20.34
C ALA A 477 -4.47 -14.93 -19.36
N ALA A 478 -3.79 -13.87 -19.82
CA ALA A 478 -3.56 -12.67 -19.02
C ALA A 478 -4.85 -11.90 -18.66
N SER A 479 -5.92 -12.04 -19.45
CA SER A 479 -7.22 -11.41 -19.16
C SER A 479 -7.92 -12.01 -17.93
N MET A 480 -7.49 -13.18 -17.44
CA MET A 480 -8.02 -13.77 -16.20
C MET A 480 -7.81 -12.85 -14.98
N GLY A 481 -6.79 -11.98 -15.01
CA GLY A 481 -6.62 -10.94 -14.00
C GLY A 481 -7.79 -9.95 -13.92
N SER A 482 -8.53 -9.71 -15.02
CA SER A 482 -9.74 -8.88 -14.98
C SER A 482 -10.91 -9.56 -14.27
N PHE A 483 -11.01 -10.89 -14.37
CA PHE A 483 -12.03 -11.66 -13.65
C PHE A 483 -11.77 -11.67 -12.15
N GLU A 484 -10.49 -11.69 -11.75
CA GLU A 484 -10.08 -11.53 -10.35
C GLU A 484 -10.65 -10.24 -9.74
N VAL A 485 -10.53 -9.10 -10.43
CA VAL A 485 -11.08 -7.80 -9.96
C VAL A 485 -12.59 -7.88 -9.73
N VAL A 486 -13.31 -8.56 -10.64
CA VAL A 486 -14.76 -8.77 -10.50
C VAL A 486 -15.07 -9.64 -9.28
N PHE A 487 -14.27 -10.67 -9.03
CA PHE A 487 -14.38 -11.49 -7.82
C PHE A 487 -14.01 -10.71 -6.56
N LEU A 488 -13.04 -9.81 -6.61
CA LEU A 488 -12.66 -8.92 -5.51
C LEU A 488 -13.84 -8.03 -5.12
N LEU A 489 -14.47 -7.35 -6.08
CA LEU A 489 -15.67 -6.55 -5.86
C LEU A 489 -16.83 -7.40 -5.30
N THR A 490 -16.94 -8.65 -5.76
CA THR A 490 -17.94 -9.60 -5.25
C THR A 490 -17.66 -10.00 -3.81
N TRP A 491 -16.40 -10.25 -3.43
CA TRP A 491 -16.00 -10.55 -2.06
C TRP A 491 -16.24 -9.40 -1.11
N VAL A 492 -15.98 -8.17 -1.55
CA VAL A 492 -16.29 -6.96 -0.80
C VAL A 492 -17.80 -6.85 -0.50
N LEU A 493 -18.65 -7.12 -1.49
CA LEU A 493 -20.11 -7.17 -1.32
C LEU A 493 -20.56 -8.33 -0.41
N LEU A 494 -19.99 -9.52 -0.59
CA LEU A 494 -20.24 -10.70 0.24
C LEU A 494 -19.88 -10.44 1.70
N TYR A 495 -18.74 -9.80 1.96
CA TYR A 495 -18.33 -9.47 3.32
C TYR A 495 -19.36 -8.58 4.01
N SER A 496 -19.70 -7.45 3.38
CA SER A 496 -20.57 -6.43 3.98
C SER A 496 -22.04 -6.86 4.10
N LYS A 497 -22.57 -7.58 3.11
CA LYS A 497 -24.00 -7.93 3.03
C LYS A 497 -24.34 -9.32 3.56
N VAL A 498 -23.38 -10.24 3.58
CA VAL A 498 -23.63 -11.65 3.96
C VAL A 498 -22.83 -12.02 5.19
N ILE A 499 -21.51 -11.93 5.15
CA ILE A 499 -20.63 -12.47 6.21
C ILE A 499 -20.84 -11.73 7.53
N VAL A 500 -20.79 -10.39 7.52
CA VAL A 500 -20.96 -9.60 8.75
C VAL A 500 -22.34 -9.81 9.40
N PRO A 501 -23.47 -9.72 8.67
CA PRO A 501 -24.78 -10.02 9.26
C PRO A 501 -24.91 -11.45 9.81
N VAL A 502 -24.35 -12.44 9.11
CA VAL A 502 -24.38 -13.84 9.56
C VAL A 502 -23.58 -14.03 10.84
N LEU A 503 -22.37 -13.47 10.92
CA LEU A 503 -21.53 -13.55 12.13
C LEU A 503 -22.17 -12.83 13.33
N ARG A 504 -22.84 -11.69 13.09
CA ARG A 504 -23.66 -11.00 14.10
C ARG A 504 -24.82 -11.85 14.59
N GLY A 505 -25.44 -12.65 13.70
CA GLY A 505 -26.51 -13.58 14.07
C GLY A 505 -26.06 -14.70 15.02
N PHE A 506 -24.78 -15.10 14.97
CA PHE A 506 -24.22 -16.15 15.84
C PHE A 506 -23.62 -15.64 17.16
N SER A 507 -23.27 -14.36 17.26
CA SER A 507 -22.63 -13.80 18.46
C SER A 507 -23.66 -13.28 19.47
N SER A 508 -23.80 -13.94 20.61
CA SER A 508 -24.83 -13.59 21.62
C SER A 508 -24.43 -12.47 22.60
N GLY A 509 -23.29 -11.79 22.40
CA GLY A 509 -22.75 -10.88 23.44
C GLY A 509 -21.77 -9.77 22.99
N GLY A 510 -21.65 -9.46 21.70
CA GLY A 510 -20.82 -8.35 21.20
C GLY A 510 -21.21 -7.89 19.79
N ASP A 511 -20.52 -6.89 19.22
CA ASP A 511 -20.79 -6.32 17.88
C ASP A 511 -20.72 -7.33 16.71
N GLY A 512 -20.28 -8.57 16.99
CA GLY A 512 -20.30 -9.72 16.07
C GLY A 512 -19.38 -9.61 14.85
N GLU A 513 -18.55 -8.57 14.80
CA GLU A 513 -17.60 -8.33 13.71
C GLU A 513 -16.25 -9.00 14.00
N PRO A 514 -15.68 -9.75 13.04
CA PRO A 514 -14.39 -10.41 13.23
C PRO A 514 -13.26 -9.38 13.41
N SER A 515 -12.32 -9.67 14.31
CA SER A 515 -11.19 -8.78 14.53
C SER A 515 -10.30 -8.67 13.28
N GLN A 516 -9.55 -7.58 13.15
CA GLN A 516 -8.63 -7.38 12.02
C GLN A 516 -7.62 -8.54 11.90
N LEU A 517 -7.10 -9.05 13.03
CA LEU A 517 -6.22 -10.22 13.06
C LEU A 517 -6.94 -11.51 12.59
N GLN A 518 -8.21 -11.70 12.94
CA GLN A 518 -8.99 -12.84 12.46
C GLN A 518 -9.24 -12.76 10.95
N ARG A 519 -9.56 -11.56 10.43
CA ARG A 519 -9.69 -11.33 8.97
C ARG A 519 -8.38 -11.65 8.25
N MET A 520 -7.25 -11.15 8.75
CA MET A 520 -5.92 -11.46 8.20
C MET A 520 -5.58 -12.96 8.20
N GLY A 521 -6.00 -13.69 9.23
CA GLY A 521 -5.88 -15.15 9.31
C GLY A 521 -6.75 -15.87 8.27
N ALA A 522 -8.01 -15.45 8.11
CA ALA A 522 -8.91 -16.00 7.09
C ALA A 522 -8.36 -15.80 5.67
N GLY A 523 -7.80 -14.63 5.37
CA GLY A 523 -7.18 -14.35 4.07
C GLY A 523 -5.98 -15.26 3.77
N ARG A 524 -5.17 -15.62 4.77
CA ARG A 524 -4.06 -16.58 4.62
C ARG A 524 -4.55 -17.99 4.26
N LEU A 525 -5.66 -18.43 4.87
CA LEU A 525 -6.27 -19.70 4.52
C LEU A 525 -6.82 -19.69 3.09
N LEU A 526 -7.50 -18.60 2.69
CA LEU A 526 -7.97 -18.43 1.32
C LEU A 526 -6.81 -18.45 0.31
N MET A 527 -5.66 -17.87 0.66
CA MET A 527 -4.44 -17.95 -0.17
C MET A 527 -3.96 -19.39 -0.34
N ALA A 528 -3.92 -20.17 0.75
CA ALA A 528 -3.56 -21.59 0.69
C ALA A 528 -4.56 -22.40 -0.17
N LEU A 529 -5.86 -22.10 -0.05
CA LEU A 529 -6.90 -22.71 -0.88
C LEU A 529 -6.78 -22.33 -2.36
N SER A 530 -6.39 -21.09 -2.66
CA SER A 530 -6.11 -20.65 -4.04
C SER A 530 -4.98 -21.48 -4.66
N MET A 531 -3.85 -21.62 -3.95
CA MET A 531 -2.72 -22.44 -4.44
C MET A 531 -3.09 -23.91 -4.58
N ALA A 532 -3.88 -24.47 -3.65
CA ALA A 532 -4.37 -25.84 -3.77
C ALA A 532 -5.33 -26.02 -4.95
N ALA A 533 -6.22 -25.04 -5.19
CA ALA A 533 -7.11 -25.05 -6.35
C ALA A 533 -6.32 -24.99 -7.66
N SER A 534 -5.25 -24.19 -7.72
CA SER A 534 -4.32 -24.14 -8.87
C SER A 534 -3.63 -25.48 -9.12
N ALA A 535 -3.18 -26.15 -8.06
CA ALA A 535 -2.59 -27.48 -8.16
C ALA A 535 -3.58 -28.51 -8.72
N LEU A 536 -4.83 -28.51 -8.23
CA LEU A 536 -5.87 -29.42 -8.70
C LEU A 536 -6.27 -29.15 -10.15
N ALA A 537 -6.37 -27.87 -10.54
CA ALA A 537 -6.62 -27.48 -11.92
C ALA A 537 -5.48 -27.97 -12.84
N GLU A 538 -4.23 -27.87 -12.38
CA GLU A 538 -3.08 -28.32 -13.15
C GLU A 538 -2.99 -29.84 -13.29
N MET A 539 -3.25 -30.59 -12.22
CA MET A 539 -3.33 -32.06 -12.29
C MET A 539 -4.38 -32.50 -13.33
N LYS A 540 -5.54 -31.86 -13.33
CA LYS A 540 -6.59 -32.15 -14.31
C LYS A 540 -6.19 -31.76 -15.73
N ARG A 541 -5.45 -30.66 -15.90
CA ARG A 541 -4.90 -30.22 -17.19
C ARG A 541 -3.91 -31.25 -17.73
N LEU A 542 -2.98 -31.71 -16.90
CA LEU A 542 -1.97 -32.72 -17.25
C LEU A 542 -2.62 -34.06 -17.61
N ASP A 543 -3.59 -34.54 -16.83
CA ASP A 543 -4.34 -35.76 -17.13
C ASP A 543 -5.05 -35.69 -18.49
N SER A 544 -5.58 -34.52 -18.85
CA SER A 544 -6.23 -34.26 -20.13
C SER A 544 -5.23 -34.18 -21.27
N ALA A 545 -4.12 -33.46 -21.08
CA ALA A 545 -3.05 -33.35 -22.05
C ALA A 545 -2.43 -34.71 -22.38
N ALA A 546 -2.32 -35.62 -21.40
CA ALA A 546 -1.88 -37.00 -21.61
C ALA A 546 -2.82 -37.81 -22.53
N ARG A 547 -4.11 -37.42 -22.62
CA ARG A 547 -5.09 -37.98 -23.57
C ARG A 547 -5.14 -37.23 -24.91
N GLY A 548 -4.35 -36.16 -25.07
CA GLY A 548 -4.39 -35.29 -26.24
C GLY A 548 -5.61 -34.34 -26.27
N GLU A 549 -6.24 -34.10 -25.12
CA GLU A 549 -7.39 -33.22 -24.97
C GLU A 549 -7.00 -31.93 -24.23
N GLU A 550 -7.46 -30.78 -24.71
CA GLU A 550 -7.31 -29.49 -24.01
C GLU A 550 -8.53 -29.20 -23.14
N ILE A 551 -8.30 -28.67 -21.93
CA ILE A 551 -9.38 -28.21 -21.05
C ILE A 551 -9.55 -26.70 -21.16
N THR A 552 -10.78 -26.22 -21.05
CA THR A 552 -11.08 -24.78 -21.04
C THR A 552 -10.41 -24.06 -19.88
N ILE A 553 -9.92 -22.84 -20.15
CA ILE A 553 -9.37 -21.91 -19.16
C ILE A 553 -10.32 -21.60 -17.99
N ALA A 554 -11.63 -21.82 -18.15
CA ALA A 554 -12.62 -21.63 -17.08
C ALA A 554 -12.33 -22.46 -15.80
N TRP A 555 -11.55 -23.54 -15.90
CA TRP A 555 -11.08 -24.31 -14.74
C TRP A 555 -10.18 -23.50 -13.79
N GLN A 556 -9.64 -22.35 -14.20
CA GLN A 556 -8.89 -21.43 -13.34
C GLN A 556 -9.79 -20.47 -12.54
N LEU A 557 -11.11 -20.38 -12.81
CA LEU A 557 -11.96 -19.47 -12.04
C LEU A 557 -11.93 -19.71 -10.52
N PRO A 558 -11.88 -20.95 -10.00
CA PRO A 558 -11.78 -21.19 -8.55
C PRO A 558 -10.51 -20.63 -7.91
N GLN A 559 -9.33 -20.78 -8.54
CA GLN A 559 -8.08 -20.25 -7.98
C GLN A 559 -8.09 -18.72 -7.93
N TYR A 560 -8.62 -18.04 -8.96
CA TYR A 560 -8.78 -16.59 -8.97
C TYR A 560 -9.84 -16.10 -7.97
N PHE A 561 -10.93 -16.84 -7.80
CA PHE A 561 -11.96 -16.51 -6.80
C PHE A 561 -11.40 -16.56 -5.38
N PHE A 562 -10.64 -17.60 -5.02
CA PHE A 562 -10.00 -17.69 -3.70
C PHE A 562 -8.86 -16.67 -3.54
N MET A 563 -8.11 -16.38 -4.61
CA MET A 563 -7.07 -15.34 -4.61
C MET A 563 -7.67 -13.97 -4.26
N ALA A 564 -8.75 -13.57 -4.93
CA ALA A 564 -9.44 -12.33 -4.67
C ALA A 564 -9.96 -12.22 -3.23
N GLY A 565 -10.51 -13.33 -2.71
CA GLY A 565 -10.90 -13.39 -1.29
C GLY A 565 -9.70 -13.21 -0.36
N ALA A 566 -8.59 -13.89 -0.65
CA ALA A 566 -7.36 -13.75 0.11
C ALA A 566 -6.87 -12.30 0.14
N GLU A 567 -6.94 -11.57 -0.97
CA GLU A 567 -6.58 -10.16 -1.04
C GLU A 567 -7.45 -9.29 -0.13
N VAL A 568 -8.78 -9.43 -0.22
CA VAL A 568 -9.75 -8.67 0.59
C VAL A 568 -9.56 -8.92 2.08
N PHE A 569 -9.36 -10.18 2.48
CA PHE A 569 -9.26 -10.54 3.89
C PHE A 569 -7.84 -10.36 4.47
N CYS A 570 -6.79 -10.49 3.65
CA CYS A 570 -5.41 -10.36 4.11
C CYS A 570 -4.86 -8.96 3.93
N TYR A 571 -4.76 -8.46 2.70
CA TYR A 571 -4.04 -7.21 2.42
C TYR A 571 -4.79 -5.99 2.92
N ILE A 572 -6.10 -5.91 2.66
CA ILE A 572 -6.90 -4.77 3.14
C ILE A 572 -6.90 -4.76 4.67
N ALA A 573 -7.14 -5.91 5.32
CA ALA A 573 -7.14 -6.01 6.77
C ALA A 573 -5.76 -5.71 7.39
N GLN A 574 -4.66 -6.12 6.73
CA GLN A 574 -3.31 -5.83 7.17
C GLN A 574 -3.03 -4.33 7.17
N LEU A 575 -3.45 -3.63 6.11
CA LEU A 575 -3.26 -2.19 6.04
C LEU A 575 -4.11 -1.48 7.10
N GLU A 576 -5.39 -1.84 7.24
CA GLU A 576 -6.26 -1.31 8.30
C GLU A 576 -5.65 -1.51 9.70
N PHE A 577 -5.10 -2.69 9.95
CA PHE A 577 -4.45 -3.05 11.21
C PHE A 577 -3.20 -2.20 11.48
N PHE A 578 -2.30 -2.06 10.51
CA PHE A 578 -1.11 -1.23 10.67
C PHE A 578 -1.46 0.23 10.92
N TYR A 579 -2.46 0.76 10.23
CA TYR A 579 -2.92 2.12 10.45
C TYR A 579 -3.59 2.33 11.81
N ALA A 580 -4.28 1.32 12.34
CA ALA A 580 -4.92 1.38 13.65
C ALA A 580 -3.88 1.35 14.79
N GLU A 581 -2.84 0.53 14.64
CA GLU A 581 -1.78 0.38 15.65
C GLU A 581 -0.74 1.51 15.57
N ALA A 582 -0.50 2.07 14.39
CA ALA A 582 0.51 3.09 14.21
C ALA A 582 0.19 4.43 14.91
N PRO A 583 1.21 5.14 15.40
CA PRO A 583 1.06 6.52 15.86
C PRO A 583 0.71 7.47 14.70
N ASP A 584 0.06 8.60 15.03
CA ASP A 584 -0.45 9.53 14.02
C ASP A 584 0.64 10.13 13.12
N THR A 585 1.85 10.25 13.65
CA THR A 585 3.09 10.70 13.00
C THR A 585 3.66 9.70 11.98
N MET A 586 3.29 8.41 12.05
CA MET A 586 3.93 7.33 11.25
C MET A 586 3.02 6.64 10.24
N LYS A 587 1.84 7.20 9.97
CA LYS A 587 0.89 6.61 9.00
C LYS A 587 1.49 6.42 7.60
N SER A 588 2.33 7.36 7.13
CA SER A 588 3.07 7.24 5.85
C SER A 588 4.04 6.04 5.84
N THR A 589 4.70 5.78 6.96
CA THR A 589 5.63 4.64 7.11
C THR A 589 4.89 3.30 7.02
N CYS A 590 3.64 3.23 7.46
CA CYS A 590 2.83 2.00 7.39
C CYS A 590 2.43 1.64 5.95
N THR A 591 2.11 2.63 5.13
CA THR A 591 1.90 2.43 3.69
C THR A 591 3.18 1.95 3.01
N SER A 592 4.32 2.55 3.36
CA SER A 592 5.63 2.15 2.83
C SER A 592 5.98 0.70 3.21
N LEU A 593 5.68 0.27 4.44
CA LEU A 593 5.86 -1.12 4.88
C LEU A 593 4.97 -2.10 4.10
N SER A 594 3.76 -1.70 3.74
CA SER A 594 2.84 -2.55 2.97
C SER A 594 3.31 -2.71 1.53
N LEU A 595 3.81 -1.64 0.89
CA LEU A 595 4.45 -1.73 -0.43
C LEU A 595 5.74 -2.55 -0.38
N LEU A 596 6.52 -2.42 0.70
CA LEU A 596 7.70 -3.23 0.94
C LEU A 596 7.35 -4.72 1.09
N THR A 597 6.20 -5.07 1.67
CA THR A 597 5.72 -6.47 1.70
C THR A 597 5.56 -7.02 0.29
N ILE A 598 4.96 -6.24 -0.63
CA ILE A 598 4.75 -6.65 -2.02
C ILE A 598 6.10 -6.82 -2.74
N ALA A 599 7.02 -5.88 -2.52
CA ALA A 599 8.37 -5.95 -3.07
C ALA A 599 9.12 -7.21 -2.61
N LEU A 600 9.18 -7.44 -1.30
CA LEU A 600 9.85 -8.59 -0.70
C LEU A 600 9.18 -9.91 -1.07
N GLY A 601 7.85 -9.94 -1.17
CA GLY A 601 7.11 -11.12 -1.62
C GLY A 601 7.45 -11.49 -3.06
N SER A 602 7.58 -10.50 -3.93
CA SER A 602 7.95 -10.73 -5.33
C SER A 602 9.39 -11.23 -5.47
N TYR A 603 10.33 -10.67 -4.69
CA TYR A 603 11.70 -11.20 -4.63
C TYR A 603 11.78 -12.59 -4.01
N MET A 604 10.94 -12.87 -3.00
CA MET A 604 10.80 -14.21 -2.42
C MET A 604 10.28 -15.19 -3.48
N SER A 605 9.33 -14.79 -4.32
CA SER A 605 8.87 -15.60 -5.45
C SER A 605 10.01 -15.92 -6.43
N SER A 606 10.79 -14.91 -6.85
CA SER A 606 11.98 -15.14 -7.69
C SER A 606 12.99 -16.09 -7.02
N PHE A 607 13.18 -15.98 -5.71
CA PHE A 607 14.05 -16.88 -4.95
C PHE A 607 13.52 -18.32 -4.92
N ILE A 608 12.21 -18.50 -4.74
CA ILE A 608 11.55 -19.82 -4.81
C ILE A 608 11.75 -20.42 -6.21
N TYR A 609 11.58 -19.63 -7.29
CA TYR A 609 11.86 -20.11 -8.64
C TYR A 609 13.31 -20.57 -8.81
N ALA A 610 14.29 -19.83 -8.26
CA ALA A 610 15.69 -20.23 -8.31
C ALA A 610 15.96 -21.55 -7.56
N ILE A 611 15.31 -21.77 -6.40
CA ILE A 611 15.36 -23.04 -5.67
C ILE A 611 14.77 -24.16 -6.52
N VAL A 612 13.57 -23.96 -7.08
CA VAL A 612 12.91 -24.96 -7.92
C VAL A 612 13.78 -25.30 -9.13
N ALA A 613 14.40 -24.30 -9.78
CA ALA A 613 15.35 -24.52 -10.86
C ALA A 613 16.50 -25.43 -10.43
N ALA A 614 17.12 -25.13 -9.28
CA ALA A 614 18.31 -25.82 -8.80
C ALA A 614 18.04 -27.28 -8.37
N PHE A 615 16.86 -27.58 -7.82
CA PHE A 615 16.55 -28.90 -7.29
C PHE A 615 15.76 -29.80 -8.25
N THR A 616 15.06 -29.23 -9.24
CA THR A 616 14.12 -30.01 -10.07
C THR A 616 14.60 -30.23 -11.50
N ALA A 617 15.45 -29.34 -12.04
CA ALA A 617 16.01 -29.51 -13.37
C ALA A 617 17.24 -30.42 -13.31
N THR A 618 17.16 -31.58 -13.94
CA THR A 618 18.30 -32.49 -14.15
C THR A 618 18.50 -32.71 -15.65
N PRO A 619 19.66 -33.23 -16.11
CA PRO A 619 19.86 -33.53 -17.53
C PRO A 619 18.77 -34.44 -18.14
N ASP A 620 18.13 -35.26 -17.31
CA ASP A 620 17.10 -36.23 -17.70
C ASP A 620 15.65 -35.78 -17.42
N SER A 621 15.46 -34.65 -16.71
CA SER A 621 14.12 -34.15 -16.33
C SER A 621 14.03 -32.63 -16.57
N PRO A 622 12.99 -32.16 -17.29
CA PRO A 622 12.88 -30.74 -17.66
C PRO A 622 12.52 -29.81 -16.49
N GLY A 623 12.38 -30.34 -15.26
CA GLY A 623 12.01 -29.58 -14.06
C GLY A 623 10.51 -29.37 -13.90
N TRP A 624 10.11 -28.82 -12.75
CA TRP A 624 8.68 -28.57 -12.46
C TRP A 624 8.07 -27.50 -13.37
N ILE A 625 8.83 -26.44 -13.66
CA ILE A 625 8.41 -25.33 -14.52
C ILE A 625 9.21 -25.40 -15.82
N SER A 626 8.77 -26.28 -16.74
CA SER A 626 9.38 -26.48 -18.05
C SER A 626 8.80 -25.52 -19.09
N ASP A 627 9.55 -25.28 -20.18
CA ASP A 627 9.08 -24.56 -21.37
C ASP A 627 7.90 -25.28 -22.04
N ASN A 628 7.92 -26.63 -22.03
CA ASN A 628 6.75 -27.42 -22.37
C ASN A 628 6.03 -27.84 -21.09
N LEU A 629 4.96 -27.13 -20.74
CA LEU A 629 4.16 -27.40 -19.55
C LEU A 629 3.52 -28.80 -19.54
N ASN A 630 3.40 -29.49 -20.67
CA ASN A 630 2.91 -30.88 -20.70
C ASN A 630 3.96 -31.90 -20.25
N GLN A 631 5.25 -31.51 -20.24
CA GLN A 631 6.35 -32.34 -19.77
C GLN A 631 6.83 -31.93 -18.37
N GLY A 632 6.45 -30.74 -17.91
CA GLY A 632 6.71 -30.26 -16.56
C GLY A 632 5.64 -30.70 -15.55
N HIS A 633 5.93 -30.46 -14.28
CA HIS A 633 5.04 -30.73 -13.15
C HIS A 633 4.78 -29.44 -12.36
N LEU A 634 4.03 -28.53 -12.98
CA LEU A 634 3.65 -27.25 -12.37
C LEU A 634 2.71 -27.46 -11.17
N ASP A 635 2.00 -28.58 -11.12
CA ASP A 635 1.18 -29.03 -9.99
C ASP A 635 1.99 -29.22 -8.71
N TYR A 636 3.21 -29.78 -8.79
CA TYR A 636 4.10 -29.92 -7.63
C TYR A 636 4.58 -28.56 -7.09
N PHE A 637 4.81 -27.60 -7.98
CA PHE A 637 5.11 -26.22 -7.59
C PHE A 637 3.94 -25.60 -6.82
N PHE A 638 2.71 -25.71 -7.35
CA PHE A 638 1.52 -25.18 -6.67
C PHE A 638 1.24 -25.86 -5.32
N TRP A 639 1.43 -27.19 -5.22
CA TRP A 639 1.33 -27.89 -3.94
C TRP A 639 2.38 -27.42 -2.91
N THR A 640 3.60 -27.16 -3.37
CA THR A 640 4.67 -26.61 -2.51
C THR A 640 4.28 -25.22 -2.00
N MET A 641 3.75 -24.36 -2.88
CA MET A 641 3.26 -23.03 -2.50
C MET A 641 2.06 -23.11 -1.53
N ALA A 642 1.14 -24.06 -1.72
CA ALA A 642 0.02 -24.31 -0.82
C ALA A 642 0.50 -24.76 0.58
N ALA A 643 1.49 -25.65 0.64
CA ALA A 643 2.11 -26.09 1.89
C ALA A 643 2.81 -24.93 2.60
N MET A 644 3.56 -24.09 1.88
CA MET A 644 4.20 -22.89 2.41
C MET A 644 3.17 -21.89 2.98
N CYS A 645 2.07 -21.65 2.27
CA CYS A 645 0.99 -20.78 2.75
C CYS A 645 0.30 -21.35 3.99
N THR A 646 0.09 -22.66 4.04
CA THR A 646 -0.51 -23.34 5.19
C THR A 646 0.40 -23.25 6.43
N LEU A 647 1.70 -23.50 6.26
CA LEU A 647 2.68 -23.32 7.32
C LEU A 647 2.73 -21.87 7.80
N ASN A 648 2.68 -20.91 6.86
CA ASN A 648 2.64 -19.48 7.17
C ASN A 648 1.42 -19.11 8.03
N PHE A 649 0.25 -19.67 7.75
CA PHE A 649 -0.95 -19.47 8.57
C PHE A 649 -0.76 -19.98 10.02
N VAL A 650 -0.12 -21.14 10.20
CA VAL A 650 0.15 -21.70 11.54
C VAL A 650 1.11 -20.80 12.32
N VAL A 651 2.20 -20.35 11.68
CA VAL A 651 3.18 -19.44 12.29
C VAL A 651 2.55 -18.09 12.63
N TYR A 652 1.76 -17.52 11.70
CA TYR A 652 1.00 -16.30 11.93
C TYR A 652 0.06 -16.41 13.11
N SER A 653 -0.67 -17.53 13.23
CA SER A 653 -1.60 -17.78 14.35
C SER A 653 -0.87 -17.79 15.70
N GLY A 654 0.35 -18.33 15.74
CA GLY A 654 1.21 -18.26 16.94
C GLY A 654 1.58 -16.82 17.33
N PHE A 655 1.96 -15.98 16.35
CA PHE A 655 2.26 -14.57 16.62
C PHE A 655 1.01 -13.74 16.96
N ALA A 656 -0.09 -13.95 16.25
CA ALA A 656 -1.34 -13.23 16.47
C ALA A 656 -1.92 -13.50 17.87
N LYS A 657 -1.78 -14.73 18.39
CA LYS A 657 -2.21 -15.08 19.76
C LYS A 657 -1.43 -14.33 20.84
N ASN A 658 -0.17 -13.99 20.57
CA ASN A 658 0.72 -13.34 21.52
C ASN A 658 0.79 -11.81 21.32
N TYR A 659 0.08 -11.26 20.33
CA TYR A 659 0.11 -9.83 20.03
C TYR A 659 -0.72 -9.03 21.03
N LYS A 660 -0.13 -7.97 21.60
CA LYS A 660 -0.81 -7.03 22.49
C LYS A 660 -1.13 -5.74 21.74
N LEU A 661 -2.40 -5.34 21.74
CA LEU A 661 -2.88 -4.11 21.12
C LEU A 661 -2.32 -2.86 21.83
N LYS A 662 -2.12 -1.79 21.08
CA LYS A 662 -1.70 -0.49 21.62
C LYS A 662 -2.74 0.10 22.58
N THR A 663 -2.26 0.69 23.67
CA THR A 663 -3.08 1.48 24.62
C THR A 663 -2.69 2.96 24.54
N VAL A 664 -3.68 3.85 24.37
CA VAL A 664 -3.47 5.31 24.32
C VAL A 664 -3.97 5.92 25.62
N LEU A 665 -3.14 6.71 26.31
CA LEU A 665 -3.53 7.44 27.51
C LEU A 665 -4.29 8.71 27.09
N SER A 666 -5.48 8.93 27.66
CA SER A 666 -6.32 10.11 27.38
C SER A 666 -6.08 11.23 28.36
#